data_AF-A0A959QYX0-F1
#
_entry.id   AF-A0A959QYX0-F1
#
_cell.length_a   1.000
_cell.length_b   1.000
_cell.length_c   1.000
_cell.angle_alpha   90.00
_cell.angle_beta   90.00
_cell.angle_gamma   90.00
#
_symmetry.space_group_name_H-M   'P 1'
#
loop_
_entity.id
_entity.type
_entity.pdbx_description
1 polymer ?
#
loop_
_entity_poly.entity_id
_entity_poly.type
_entity_poly.pdbx_seq_one_letter_code
_entity_poly.pdbx_strand_id
1 'polypeptide(L)'
;MIRLLTILLLSSYISYGQLQINEICSDNDELLRSADGEYYDWIELYNNSNNTIELSNYYLSDDKKTLDKWKFVPQELPINGYIIVFASGIGLLTQGEQHSNFKLSSSGETLYLTDGTNIIDRVEFGAINEDYSFGRLEEDSELLTNLARPTPGRSNRGSGTIIADKESGIYNSEFILNLKAAEGQKIYYTTNGDDPTIDSRLYEGGIEIKDEYEEYEYLNVPTTTLDSLKCGLEWEKPTQRILRSHVISFCTIDSNNRASKVNRKSYFLGNNHQLPVVSISVDNESLFSRDSGIYVPGNKLDSNYACWSGNYYQKDWERSATITYFEDGRKLFEENAGIRIHGGSTRALPQKSIKFYARKKYGINKFDNVFFPQTGMKKFNSLLIRTTMAGWNGTLFKDALTQEYVKNLNLDKTYVKPVVVYINGNYWGISELRNRLDEDYFAEKYKINQDSINIVHVDSPDFPRNGSYDDFAPVYEFIVNNDLSLSNNYQYIESRIDIDNLIDYYIAEMYFNNFDWPGNNFMIWNSMELDKKYRALFYDLDGGWFKPDYDMFEHTAQLEHSNWPNPKNINIVLQKLLSNEQYKLKFIERILYLLDNEFKFEKLEPLIAEQISKYESEIENNIIRFGFPENKEKWLSDINYYLTRFASERECYFKEHLVKHFNLDDSLLCSQSSIAENSIAEFTLSPNPATNSITVKNISTDYISIFDLNGTELLKVDTKFRTKLNIDISFLEPSVYFIKMQNRVLKFVKIK
;
A
#
# COMPACT_ATOMS: atom_id res chain seq x y z
N MET A 1 -13.35 74.40 -21.55
CA MET A 1 -12.34 73.93 -22.52
C MET A 1 -11.39 73.02 -21.76
N ILE A 2 -11.76 71.75 -21.58
CA ILE A 2 -11.01 70.77 -20.79
C ILE A 2 -10.19 69.94 -21.78
N ARG A 3 -8.87 69.99 -21.67
CA ARG A 3 -7.94 69.22 -22.52
C ARG A 3 -8.00 67.74 -22.13
N LEU A 4 -8.40 66.88 -23.05
CA LEU A 4 -8.17 65.43 -22.97
C LEU A 4 -6.65 65.19 -23.01
N LEU A 5 -6.14 64.51 -21.99
CA LEU A 5 -4.79 63.95 -21.98
C LEU A 5 -4.92 62.47 -22.37
N THR A 6 -4.59 62.14 -23.61
CA THR A 6 -4.53 60.75 -24.08
C THR A 6 -3.29 60.10 -23.50
N ILE A 7 -3.45 59.23 -22.50
CA ILE A 7 -2.38 58.37 -21.99
C ILE A 7 -2.22 57.22 -23.00
N LEU A 8 -1.13 57.27 -23.78
CA LEU A 8 -0.68 56.11 -24.57
C LEU A 8 -0.11 55.09 -23.58
N LEU A 9 -0.88 54.04 -23.27
CA LEU A 9 -0.35 52.82 -22.68
C LEU A 9 0.52 52.13 -23.73
N LEU A 10 1.84 52.35 -23.66
CA LEU A 10 2.81 51.48 -24.31
C LEU A 10 2.75 50.13 -23.61
N SER A 11 2.00 49.19 -24.19
CA SER A 11 2.16 47.78 -23.89
C SER A 11 3.60 47.40 -24.26
N SER A 12 4.42 47.10 -23.27
CA SER A 12 5.68 46.39 -23.50
C SER A 12 5.34 45.04 -24.13
N TYR A 13 5.48 44.93 -25.44
CA TYR A 13 5.46 43.63 -26.11
C TYR A 13 6.65 42.84 -25.59
N ILE A 14 6.37 41.76 -24.87
CA ILE A 14 7.35 40.71 -24.62
C ILE A 14 7.71 40.17 -26.02
N SER A 15 8.96 40.34 -26.43
CA SER A 15 9.46 39.79 -27.68
C SER A 15 9.70 38.31 -27.48
N TYR A 16 8.69 37.48 -27.77
CA TYR A 16 8.88 36.03 -27.87
C TYR A 16 9.93 35.71 -28.94
N GLY A 17 10.65 34.59 -28.79
CA GLY A 17 11.57 34.11 -29.81
C GLY A 17 10.84 33.94 -31.14
N GLN A 18 11.33 34.60 -32.20
CA GLN A 18 10.69 34.58 -33.53
C GLN A 18 10.56 33.17 -34.11
N LEU A 19 11.56 32.33 -33.86
CA LEU A 19 11.56 30.89 -34.08
C LEU A 19 11.78 30.24 -32.72
N GLN A 20 10.96 29.24 -32.39
CA GLN A 20 10.99 28.63 -31.06
C GLN A 20 10.82 27.12 -31.14
N ILE A 21 11.33 26.43 -30.14
CA ILE A 21 11.02 25.02 -29.89
C ILE A 21 9.61 24.97 -29.29
N ASN A 22 8.71 24.30 -29.98
CA ASN A 22 7.28 24.27 -29.64
C ASN A 22 6.90 23.00 -28.85
N GLU A 23 7.37 21.85 -29.32
CA GLU A 23 6.98 20.54 -28.80
C GLU A 23 8.11 19.52 -29.01
N ILE A 24 8.28 18.58 -28.08
CA ILE A 24 9.34 17.57 -28.07
C ILE A 24 8.72 16.23 -27.68
N CYS A 25 9.03 15.17 -28.41
CA CYS A 25 8.74 13.79 -28.03
C CYS A 25 10.06 12.99 -28.08
N SER A 26 10.49 12.47 -26.94
CA SER A 26 11.77 11.76 -26.77
C SER A 26 11.62 10.24 -26.67
N ASP A 27 10.41 9.73 -26.94
CA ASP A 27 10.09 8.30 -26.96
C ASP A 27 8.79 8.11 -27.77
N ASN A 28 8.94 7.97 -29.09
CA ASN A 28 7.84 7.86 -30.04
C ASN A 28 7.79 6.43 -30.59
N ASP A 29 6.75 5.69 -30.23
CA ASP A 29 6.56 4.29 -30.64
C ASP A 29 5.47 4.18 -31.72
N GLU A 30 4.42 5.00 -31.62
CA GLU A 30 3.27 4.91 -32.55
C GLU A 30 2.68 6.26 -33.02
N LEU A 31 3.04 7.40 -32.42
CA LEU A 31 2.35 8.68 -32.69
C LEU A 31 2.65 9.28 -34.07
N LEU A 32 3.93 9.41 -34.40
CA LEU A 32 4.37 10.11 -35.60
C LEU A 32 5.38 9.27 -36.37
N ARG A 33 4.90 8.66 -37.45
CA ARG A 33 5.72 7.81 -38.32
C ARG A 33 6.48 8.67 -39.34
N SER A 34 7.78 8.45 -39.48
CA SER A 34 8.59 9.04 -40.55
C SER A 34 8.28 8.39 -41.91
N ALA A 35 8.62 9.08 -43.00
CA ALA A 35 8.40 8.64 -44.37
C ALA A 35 9.15 7.35 -44.76
N ASP A 36 10.20 6.97 -44.03
CA ASP A 36 10.88 5.68 -44.20
C ASP A 36 10.14 4.50 -43.53
N GLY A 37 9.09 4.80 -42.75
CA GLY A 37 8.26 3.84 -42.08
C GLY A 37 8.68 3.52 -40.64
N GLU A 38 9.71 4.17 -40.11
CA GLU A 38 10.15 4.03 -38.72
C GLU A 38 9.53 5.10 -37.81
N TYR A 39 9.68 4.91 -36.50
CA TYR A 39 9.32 5.89 -35.48
C TYR A 39 10.59 6.41 -34.81
N TYR A 40 10.70 7.74 -34.78
CA TYR A 40 11.83 8.43 -34.18
C TYR A 40 11.32 9.49 -33.21
N ASP A 41 12.12 9.79 -32.19
CA ASP A 41 12.02 11.02 -31.42
C ASP A 41 11.88 12.21 -32.38
N TRP A 42 11.15 13.24 -31.96
CA TRP A 42 10.92 14.40 -32.81
C TRP A 42 10.87 15.69 -32.02
N ILE A 43 11.25 16.76 -32.71
CA ILE A 43 11.31 18.13 -32.24
C ILE A 43 10.45 18.94 -33.21
N GLU A 44 9.52 19.71 -32.68
CA GLU A 44 8.75 20.67 -33.46
C GLU A 44 9.25 22.09 -33.22
N LEU A 45 9.48 22.83 -34.30
CA LEU A 45 9.65 24.27 -34.24
C LEU A 45 8.42 25.00 -34.76
N TYR A 46 8.14 26.16 -34.17
CA TYR A 46 7.08 27.06 -34.60
C TYR A 46 7.63 28.45 -34.96
N ASN A 47 7.15 29.02 -36.05
CA ASN A 47 7.42 30.40 -36.43
C ASN A 47 6.38 31.33 -35.77
N ASN A 48 6.77 31.91 -34.64
CA ASN A 48 5.97 32.88 -33.88
C ASN A 48 6.19 34.33 -34.34
N SER A 49 6.84 34.54 -35.48
CA SER A 49 7.12 35.86 -36.02
C SER A 49 6.03 36.31 -37.01
N ASN A 50 6.07 37.59 -37.39
CA ASN A 50 5.18 38.13 -38.42
C ASN A 50 5.75 37.97 -39.86
N ASN A 51 6.80 37.19 -40.06
CA ASN A 51 7.45 36.99 -41.36
C ASN A 51 7.73 35.50 -41.62
N THR A 52 7.97 35.14 -42.88
CA THR A 52 8.54 33.82 -43.20
C THR A 52 10.01 33.78 -42.75
N ILE A 53 10.44 32.68 -42.15
CA ILE A 53 11.81 32.47 -41.65
C ILE A 53 12.53 31.47 -42.55
N GLU A 54 13.72 31.82 -43.00
CA GLU A 54 14.61 30.91 -43.74
C GLU A 54 15.51 30.15 -42.75
N LEU A 55 15.40 28.82 -42.71
CA LEU A 55 16.06 27.99 -41.70
C LEU A 55 17.56 27.73 -41.99
N SER A 56 18.06 28.08 -43.17
CA SER A 56 19.44 27.76 -43.62
C SER A 56 20.59 28.20 -42.70
N ASN A 57 20.38 29.14 -41.78
CA ASN A 57 21.37 29.63 -40.83
C ASN A 57 21.16 29.13 -39.39
N TYR A 58 20.17 28.27 -39.17
CA TYR A 58 19.84 27.76 -37.84
C TYR A 58 20.46 26.39 -37.60
N TYR A 59 20.60 26.05 -36.31
CA TYR A 59 21.11 24.79 -35.83
C TYR A 59 20.27 24.27 -34.65
N LEU A 60 20.22 22.95 -34.50
CA LEU A 60 19.80 22.29 -33.25
C LEU A 60 20.99 21.63 -32.57
N SER A 61 20.97 21.64 -31.24
CA SER A 61 21.96 20.94 -30.42
C SER A 61 21.37 20.49 -29.10
N ASP A 62 21.78 19.31 -28.64
CA ASP A 62 21.58 18.74 -27.29
C ASP A 62 22.81 18.98 -26.38
N ASP A 63 23.86 19.65 -26.88
CA ASP A 63 25.13 19.87 -26.19
C ASP A 63 25.47 21.36 -26.11
N LYS A 64 25.49 21.89 -24.88
CA LYS A 64 25.86 23.28 -24.59
C LYS A 64 27.26 23.66 -25.07
N LYS A 65 28.17 22.70 -25.23
CA LYS A 65 29.54 22.95 -25.70
C LYS A 65 29.64 23.03 -27.22
N THR A 66 28.62 22.54 -27.94
CA THR A 66 28.61 22.40 -29.40
C THR A 66 27.29 22.94 -29.96
N LEU A 67 27.12 24.26 -29.96
CA LEU A 67 25.85 24.92 -30.32
C LEU A 67 25.46 24.82 -31.81
N ASP A 68 26.40 24.41 -32.67
CA ASP A 68 26.28 24.25 -34.11
C ASP A 68 26.23 22.75 -34.55
N LYS A 69 25.79 21.86 -33.65
CA LYS A 69 25.84 20.39 -33.81
C LYS A 69 25.14 19.86 -35.06
N TRP A 70 23.91 20.30 -35.33
CA TRP A 70 23.16 19.93 -36.53
C TRP A 70 22.60 21.16 -37.23
N LYS A 71 22.97 21.36 -38.49
CA LYS A 71 22.51 22.47 -39.33
C LYS A 71 21.25 22.09 -40.09
N PHE A 72 20.25 22.96 -40.13
CA PHE A 72 19.06 22.75 -40.95
C PHE A 72 19.39 22.66 -42.44
N VAL A 73 18.71 21.75 -43.13
CA VAL A 73 18.66 21.80 -44.60
C VAL A 73 17.79 23.00 -45.00
N PRO A 74 18.23 23.87 -45.94
CA PRO A 74 17.52 25.10 -46.31
C PRO A 74 16.05 24.86 -46.60
N GLN A 75 15.19 25.64 -45.93
CA GLN A 75 13.74 25.54 -46.00
C GLN A 75 13.13 26.82 -45.44
N GLU A 76 12.12 27.33 -46.15
CA GLU A 76 11.29 28.43 -45.66
C GLU A 76 10.20 27.89 -44.72
N LEU A 77 10.09 28.49 -43.53
CA LEU A 77 9.03 28.26 -42.58
C LEU A 77 8.05 29.44 -42.61
N PRO A 78 6.83 29.28 -43.17
CA PRO A 78 5.84 30.35 -43.26
C PRO A 78 5.47 30.93 -41.88
N ILE A 79 4.86 32.12 -41.88
CA ILE A 79 4.23 32.69 -40.68
C ILE A 79 3.24 31.68 -40.07
N ASN A 80 3.30 31.50 -38.74
CA ASN A 80 2.52 30.50 -38.00
C ASN A 80 2.70 29.06 -38.51
N GLY A 81 3.81 28.80 -39.21
CA GLY A 81 4.18 27.48 -39.73
C GLY A 81 4.85 26.63 -38.66
N TYR A 82 4.66 25.31 -38.79
CA TYR A 82 5.28 24.28 -37.98
C TYR A 82 6.25 23.47 -38.84
N ILE A 83 7.36 23.02 -38.25
CA ILE A 83 8.27 22.07 -38.87
C ILE A 83 8.68 21.00 -37.86
N ILE A 84 8.60 19.74 -38.29
CA ILE A 84 9.07 18.59 -37.53
C ILE A 84 10.51 18.26 -37.95
N VAL A 85 11.36 18.00 -36.96
CA VAL A 85 12.69 17.44 -37.10
C VAL A 85 12.72 16.11 -36.35
N PHE A 86 12.94 15.01 -37.05
CA PHE A 86 13.14 13.70 -36.42
C PHE A 86 14.55 13.62 -35.83
N ALA A 87 14.66 13.46 -34.52
CA ALA A 87 15.91 13.23 -33.81
C ALA A 87 16.35 11.75 -33.94
N SER A 88 16.64 11.35 -35.18
CA SER A 88 16.90 9.95 -35.56
C SER A 88 18.38 9.55 -35.50
N GLY A 89 19.30 10.52 -35.44
CA GLY A 89 20.74 10.28 -35.59
C GLY A 89 21.23 10.15 -37.04
N ILE A 90 20.35 10.24 -38.04
CA ILE A 90 20.70 10.08 -39.46
C ILE A 90 21.44 11.30 -40.00
N GLY A 91 21.01 12.52 -39.64
CA GLY A 91 21.67 13.77 -40.02
C GLY A 91 21.48 14.23 -41.47
N LEU A 92 20.62 13.57 -42.25
CA LEU A 92 20.38 13.88 -43.67
C LEU A 92 18.88 14.09 -43.94
N LEU A 93 18.54 14.78 -45.02
CA LEU A 93 17.14 14.87 -45.46
C LEU A 93 16.66 13.49 -45.95
N THR A 94 15.60 12.95 -45.35
CA THR A 94 15.02 11.65 -45.74
C THR A 94 13.65 11.91 -46.35
N GLN A 95 13.52 11.71 -47.67
CA GLN A 95 12.24 11.91 -48.39
C GLN A 95 11.57 13.28 -48.17
N GLY A 96 12.36 14.33 -47.89
CA GLY A 96 11.84 15.68 -47.62
C GLY A 96 11.64 16.01 -46.13
N GLU A 97 11.83 15.05 -45.23
CA GLU A 97 11.78 15.23 -43.78
C GLU A 97 13.17 15.60 -43.24
N GLN A 98 13.20 16.49 -42.25
CA GLN A 98 14.43 16.87 -41.56
C GLN A 98 14.80 15.80 -40.52
N HIS A 99 16.02 15.27 -40.59
CA HIS A 99 16.54 14.35 -39.57
C HIS A 99 17.82 14.92 -38.95
N SER A 100 17.83 15.05 -37.62
CA SER A 100 19.03 15.48 -36.90
C SER A 100 20.10 14.39 -36.85
N ASN A 101 21.35 14.76 -36.59
CA ASN A 101 22.48 13.84 -36.42
C ASN A 101 22.65 13.34 -34.97
N PHE A 102 21.64 13.56 -34.13
CA PHE A 102 21.58 13.09 -32.75
C PHE A 102 20.20 12.49 -32.44
N LYS A 103 20.08 11.87 -31.27
CA LYS A 103 18.83 11.35 -30.72
C LYS A 103 18.54 12.02 -29.39
N LEU A 104 17.30 11.96 -28.93
CA LEU A 104 16.96 12.52 -27.62
C LEU A 104 17.20 11.49 -26.51
N SER A 105 17.51 11.99 -25.32
CA SER A 105 17.60 11.17 -24.12
C SER A 105 16.22 10.97 -23.49
N SER A 106 15.80 9.71 -23.32
CA SER A 106 14.54 9.37 -22.63
C SER A 106 14.54 9.74 -21.13
N SER A 107 15.70 10.04 -20.54
CA SER A 107 15.80 10.57 -19.17
C SER A 107 15.61 12.09 -19.08
N GLY A 108 15.48 12.77 -20.22
CA GLY A 108 15.50 14.22 -20.34
C GLY A 108 16.90 14.82 -20.57
N GLU A 109 16.92 16.00 -21.17
CA GLU A 109 18.12 16.80 -21.46
C GLU A 109 17.77 18.27 -21.75
N THR A 110 18.74 19.05 -22.24
CA THR A 110 18.50 20.41 -22.72
C THR A 110 18.71 20.50 -24.22
N LEU A 111 17.69 21.00 -24.92
CA LEU A 111 17.73 21.29 -26.35
C LEU A 111 17.94 22.79 -26.59
N TYR A 112 18.80 23.10 -27.56
CA TYR A 112 19.18 24.45 -27.97
C TYR A 112 18.83 24.65 -29.44
N LEU A 113 18.13 25.74 -29.74
CA LEU A 113 17.96 26.29 -31.08
C LEU A 113 18.87 27.51 -31.21
N THR A 114 19.73 27.54 -32.23
CA THR A 114 20.76 28.58 -32.36
C THR A 114 20.91 29.09 -33.80
N ASP A 115 21.55 30.25 -33.98
CA ASP A 115 21.99 30.77 -35.29
C ASP A 115 23.47 30.42 -35.60
N GLY A 116 24.07 29.52 -34.82
CA GLY A 116 25.50 29.18 -34.84
C GLY A 116 26.37 30.04 -33.91
N THR A 117 25.85 31.17 -33.41
CA THR A 117 26.55 32.04 -32.43
C THR A 117 25.72 32.39 -31.21
N ASN A 118 24.42 32.59 -31.37
CA ASN A 118 23.47 32.98 -30.33
C ASN A 118 22.46 31.87 -30.10
N ILE A 119 22.07 31.68 -28.84
CA ILE A 119 20.92 30.83 -28.49
C ILE A 119 19.65 31.62 -28.78
N ILE A 120 18.85 31.11 -29.70
CA ILE A 120 17.55 31.66 -30.11
C ILE A 120 16.46 31.17 -29.15
N ASP A 121 16.46 29.88 -28.83
CA ASP A 121 15.57 29.28 -27.85
C ASP A 121 16.26 28.12 -27.13
N ARG A 122 15.78 27.80 -25.93
CA ARG A 122 16.31 26.74 -25.07
C ARG A 122 15.17 26.09 -24.31
N VAL A 123 15.06 24.77 -24.42
CA VAL A 123 14.10 23.96 -23.67
C VAL A 123 14.85 22.90 -22.87
N GLU A 124 14.62 22.88 -21.56
CA GLU A 124 15.07 21.82 -20.67
C GLU A 124 13.86 20.95 -20.32
N PHE A 125 13.97 19.64 -20.55
CA PHE A 125 12.88 18.69 -20.30
C PHE A 125 13.41 17.47 -19.52
N GLY A 126 12.54 16.88 -18.71
CA GLY A 126 12.84 15.65 -17.95
C GLY A 126 12.49 14.39 -18.75
N ALA A 127 12.34 13.27 -18.06
CA ALA A 127 11.80 12.06 -18.69
C ALA A 127 10.37 12.33 -19.20
N ILE A 128 10.14 12.04 -20.48
CA ILE A 128 8.82 12.08 -21.12
C ILE A 128 8.39 10.63 -21.32
N ASN A 129 7.13 10.32 -20.99
CA ASN A 129 6.60 8.98 -21.21
C ASN A 129 6.48 8.68 -22.71
N GLU A 130 6.63 7.42 -23.07
CA GLU A 130 6.40 6.90 -24.42
C GLU A 130 5.06 7.40 -24.98
N ASP A 131 5.08 7.93 -26.20
CA ASP A 131 3.94 8.54 -26.88
C ASP A 131 3.30 9.72 -26.11
N TYR A 132 4.10 10.45 -25.35
CA TYR A 132 3.77 11.79 -24.82
C TYR A 132 4.76 12.83 -25.35
N SER A 133 4.40 14.10 -25.16
CA SER A 133 5.25 15.21 -25.55
C SER A 133 5.34 16.27 -24.46
N PHE A 134 6.43 17.03 -24.50
CA PHE A 134 6.68 18.19 -23.67
C PHE A 134 6.78 19.42 -24.55
N GLY A 135 6.05 20.47 -24.23
CA GLY A 135 5.98 21.63 -25.10
C GLY A 135 5.34 22.84 -24.45
N ARG A 136 5.23 23.92 -25.22
CA ARG A 136 4.57 25.14 -24.77
C ARG A 136 3.07 24.87 -24.61
N LEU A 137 2.43 25.43 -23.57
CA LEU A 137 0.98 25.27 -23.35
C LEU A 137 0.17 25.70 -24.58
N GLU A 138 0.62 26.77 -25.22
CA GLU A 138 0.15 27.33 -26.48
C GLU A 138 1.32 28.08 -27.12
N GLU A 139 1.25 28.37 -28.42
CA GLU A 139 2.38 28.88 -29.20
C GLU A 139 2.98 30.15 -28.61
N ASP A 140 2.16 31.06 -28.08
CA ASP A 140 2.57 32.33 -27.51
C ASP A 140 2.90 32.26 -26.01
N SER A 141 2.93 31.05 -25.41
CA SER A 141 3.20 30.85 -23.99
C SER A 141 4.68 30.54 -23.69
N GLU A 142 5.22 31.17 -22.64
CA GLU A 142 6.51 30.78 -22.04
C GLU A 142 6.39 29.55 -21.13
N LEU A 143 5.16 29.16 -20.75
CA LEU A 143 4.93 27.98 -19.92
C LEU A 143 5.14 26.71 -20.73
N LEU A 144 6.17 25.96 -20.37
CA LEU A 144 6.47 24.61 -20.86
C LEU A 144 5.89 23.58 -19.89
N THR A 145 5.27 22.52 -20.44
CA THR A 145 4.62 21.46 -19.66
C THR A 145 4.53 20.17 -20.49
N ASN A 146 4.31 19.04 -19.81
CA ASN A 146 3.84 17.84 -20.49
C ASN A 146 2.46 18.11 -21.10
N LEU A 147 2.32 17.86 -22.40
CA LEU A 147 1.06 18.02 -23.11
C LEU A 147 0.19 16.78 -22.92
N ALA A 148 -1.10 16.98 -22.64
CA ALA A 148 -2.03 15.89 -22.43
C ALA A 148 -2.28 15.05 -23.69
N ARG A 149 -2.12 15.65 -24.87
CA ARG A 149 -2.15 15.01 -26.19
C ARG A 149 -1.09 15.67 -27.07
N PRO A 150 -0.18 14.90 -27.68
CA PRO A 150 0.78 15.46 -28.62
C PRO A 150 0.11 16.06 -29.86
N THR A 151 0.69 17.13 -30.40
CA THR A 151 0.11 17.96 -31.46
C THR A 151 1.02 18.19 -32.68
N PRO A 152 1.76 17.18 -33.19
CA PRO A 152 2.71 17.39 -34.28
C PRO A 152 2.05 17.99 -35.54
N GLY A 153 2.66 19.07 -36.03
CA GLY A 153 2.23 19.88 -37.16
C GLY A 153 0.97 20.72 -36.91
N ARG A 154 0.54 20.89 -35.65
CA ARG A 154 -0.72 21.54 -35.26
C ARG A 154 -0.55 22.37 -34.00
N SER A 155 -1.58 23.16 -33.68
CA SER A 155 -1.54 24.01 -32.49
C SER A 155 -1.66 23.24 -31.17
N ASN A 156 -0.82 23.59 -30.20
CA ASN A 156 -0.81 23.04 -28.83
C ASN A 156 -2.07 23.41 -28.06
N ARG A 157 -2.83 24.42 -28.53
CA ARG A 157 -4.19 24.73 -28.02
C ARG A 157 -5.15 23.54 -28.16
N GLY A 158 -4.83 22.55 -29.00
CA GLY A 158 -5.56 21.30 -29.14
C GLY A 158 -5.19 20.21 -28.12
N SER A 159 -4.13 20.40 -27.33
CA SER A 159 -3.61 19.36 -26.41
C SER A 159 -4.59 19.01 -25.28
N GLY A 160 -5.41 19.98 -24.85
CA GLY A 160 -6.32 19.83 -23.71
C GLY A 160 -5.60 19.84 -22.36
N THR A 161 -4.40 20.39 -22.32
CA THR A 161 -3.54 20.47 -21.12
C THR A 161 -4.06 21.53 -20.16
N ILE A 162 -4.05 21.22 -18.86
CA ILE A 162 -4.43 22.14 -17.79
C ILE A 162 -3.35 22.11 -16.73
N ILE A 163 -2.88 23.29 -16.33
CA ILE A 163 -1.89 23.49 -15.29
C ILE A 163 -2.59 24.00 -14.04
N ALA A 164 -2.34 23.35 -12.90
CA ALA A 164 -2.67 23.86 -11.58
C ALA A 164 -1.46 24.61 -11.01
N ASP A 165 -1.66 25.80 -10.45
CA ASP A 165 -0.58 26.57 -9.81
C ASP A 165 -0.12 25.98 -8.46
N LYS A 166 -0.90 25.05 -7.92
CA LYS A 166 -0.62 24.28 -6.72
C LYS A 166 -0.73 22.78 -7.01
N GLU A 167 0.28 22.05 -6.58
CA GLU A 167 0.31 20.60 -6.66
C GLU A 167 -0.46 19.96 -5.50
N SER A 168 -0.88 18.70 -5.63
CA SER A 168 -1.40 17.94 -4.49
C SER A 168 -0.40 17.98 -3.34
N GLY A 169 -0.89 18.15 -2.12
CA GLY A 169 -0.01 18.52 -1.01
C GLY A 169 -0.75 18.67 0.31
N ILE A 170 0.06 18.77 1.36
CA ILE A 170 -0.37 19.21 2.68
C ILE A 170 0.02 20.69 2.83
N TYR A 171 -0.95 21.54 3.13
CA TYR A 171 -0.83 22.99 3.20
C TYR A 171 -1.20 23.46 4.61
N ASN A 172 -0.41 24.39 5.15
CA ASN A 172 -0.62 24.90 6.52
C ASN A 172 -1.63 26.06 6.60
N SER A 173 -2.12 26.53 5.46
CA SER A 173 -3.08 27.62 5.37
C SER A 173 -3.98 27.44 4.16
N GLU A 174 -5.16 28.04 4.23
CA GLU A 174 -6.08 28.15 3.10
C GLU A 174 -5.42 28.89 1.93
N PHE A 175 -5.87 28.60 0.71
CA PHE A 175 -5.33 29.22 -0.49
C PHE A 175 -6.36 29.19 -1.64
N ILE A 176 -6.05 29.93 -2.69
CA ILE A 176 -6.81 29.93 -3.94
C ILE A 176 -6.04 29.10 -4.96
N LEU A 177 -6.67 28.04 -5.46
CA LEU A 177 -6.16 27.22 -6.56
C LEU A 177 -6.49 27.88 -7.89
N ASN A 178 -5.47 28.15 -8.69
CA ASN A 178 -5.63 28.69 -10.04
C ASN A 178 -5.36 27.60 -11.08
N LEU A 179 -6.26 27.49 -12.05
CA LEU A 179 -6.15 26.57 -13.17
C LEU A 179 -5.91 27.39 -14.45
N LYS A 180 -5.00 26.92 -15.30
CA LYS A 180 -4.72 27.54 -16.60
C LYS A 180 -4.76 26.49 -17.70
N ALA A 181 -5.51 26.77 -18.76
CA ALA A 181 -5.50 26.04 -20.02
C ALA A 181 -5.13 27.00 -21.15
N ALA A 182 -4.91 26.46 -22.35
CA ALA A 182 -4.69 27.27 -23.55
C ALA A 182 -5.88 28.20 -23.84
N GLU A 183 -5.64 29.36 -24.45
CA GLU A 183 -6.66 30.36 -24.71
C GLU A 183 -7.82 29.78 -25.53
N GLY A 184 -9.05 30.09 -25.09
CA GLY A 184 -10.29 29.62 -25.71
C GLY A 184 -10.78 28.26 -25.20
N GLN A 185 -9.99 27.53 -24.42
CA GLN A 185 -10.45 26.30 -23.76
C GLN A 185 -11.27 26.61 -22.50
N LYS A 186 -12.36 25.85 -22.31
CA LYS A 186 -13.19 25.91 -21.10
C LYS A 186 -12.82 24.79 -20.17
N ILE A 187 -12.49 25.12 -18.92
CA ILE A 187 -12.20 24.15 -17.86
C ILE A 187 -13.47 23.92 -17.05
N TYR A 188 -13.80 22.66 -16.82
CA TYR A 188 -14.90 22.21 -15.95
C TYR A 188 -14.31 21.44 -14.78
N TYR A 189 -14.90 21.60 -13.59
CA TYR A 189 -14.38 20.95 -12.38
C TYR A 189 -15.47 20.49 -11.40
N THR A 190 -15.09 19.56 -10.54
CA THR A 190 -15.87 19.06 -9.39
C THR A 190 -15.00 19.05 -8.13
N THR A 191 -15.64 19.02 -6.97
CA THR A 191 -15.02 19.07 -5.63
C THR A 191 -15.23 17.79 -4.82
N ASN A 192 -15.88 16.79 -5.43
CA ASN A 192 -16.35 15.55 -4.79
C ASN A 192 -15.77 14.28 -5.45
N GLY A 193 -14.79 14.42 -6.35
CA GLY A 193 -14.13 13.30 -7.03
C GLY A 193 -14.73 12.88 -8.37
N ASP A 194 -15.95 13.32 -8.70
CA ASP A 194 -16.63 12.99 -9.97
C ASP A 194 -15.83 13.44 -11.18
N ASP A 195 -15.93 12.68 -12.27
CA ASP A 195 -15.42 13.15 -13.56
C ASP A 195 -16.25 14.37 -14.01
N PRO A 196 -15.62 15.53 -14.31
CA PRO A 196 -16.37 16.70 -14.74
C PRO A 196 -17.05 16.49 -16.08
N THR A 197 -18.28 16.98 -16.17
CA THR A 197 -19.11 17.01 -17.39
C THR A 197 -19.40 18.46 -17.79
N ILE A 198 -20.08 18.66 -18.93
CA ILE A 198 -20.49 19.99 -19.38
C ILE A 198 -21.47 20.67 -18.40
N ASP A 199 -22.16 19.87 -17.57
CA ASP A 199 -23.09 20.33 -16.54
C ASP A 199 -22.38 20.61 -15.19
N SER A 200 -21.08 20.31 -15.10
CA SER A 200 -20.26 20.63 -13.92
C SER A 200 -19.92 22.12 -13.86
N ARG A 201 -19.25 22.54 -12.77
CA ARG A 201 -18.89 23.96 -12.57
C ARG A 201 -17.89 24.39 -13.64
N LEU A 202 -18.24 25.45 -14.38
CA LEU A 202 -17.31 26.14 -15.26
C LEU A 202 -16.30 26.90 -14.39
N TYR A 203 -15.01 26.76 -14.68
CA TYR A 203 -13.96 27.51 -14.02
C TYR A 203 -13.95 28.96 -14.56
N GLU A 204 -14.42 29.90 -13.74
CA GLU A 204 -14.48 31.34 -14.06
C GLU A 204 -13.44 32.17 -13.30
N GLY A 205 -12.70 31.54 -12.38
CA GLY A 205 -11.73 32.18 -11.49
C GLY A 205 -11.37 31.25 -10.33
N GLY A 206 -10.30 31.57 -9.61
CA GLY A 206 -9.68 30.70 -8.60
C GLY A 206 -10.63 29.97 -7.65
N ILE A 207 -10.28 28.72 -7.31
CA ILE A 207 -11.05 27.82 -6.45
C ILE A 207 -10.54 27.94 -5.01
N GLU A 208 -11.41 28.28 -4.06
CA GLU A 208 -11.05 28.35 -2.64
C GLU A 208 -10.82 26.96 -2.03
N ILE A 209 -9.62 26.72 -1.50
CA ILE A 209 -9.27 25.57 -0.68
C ILE A 209 -9.19 26.05 0.77
N LYS A 210 -10.25 25.77 1.54
CA LYS A 210 -10.49 26.29 2.90
C LYS A 210 -11.00 25.22 3.86
N ASP A 211 -11.00 25.46 5.16
CA ASP A 211 -11.50 24.49 6.16
C ASP A 211 -13.04 24.41 6.22
N GLU A 212 -13.68 24.40 5.05
CA GLU A 212 -15.11 24.26 4.84
C GLU A 212 -15.31 23.23 3.73
N TYR A 213 -16.25 22.30 3.94
CA TYR A 213 -16.47 21.20 3.02
C TYR A 213 -17.96 21.05 2.74
N GLU A 214 -18.31 20.92 1.47
CA GLU A 214 -19.68 20.66 1.02
C GLU A 214 -20.17 19.29 1.52
N GLU A 215 -21.45 19.13 1.81
CA GLU A 215 -21.97 17.81 2.17
C GLU A 215 -21.66 16.78 1.08
N TYR A 216 -21.24 15.59 1.50
CA TYR A 216 -20.83 14.54 0.59
C TYR A 216 -21.87 13.42 0.62
N GLU A 217 -22.72 13.38 -0.40
CA GLU A 217 -23.89 12.49 -0.44
C GLU A 217 -23.49 11.01 -0.38
N TYR A 218 -22.42 10.62 -1.09
CA TYR A 218 -21.95 9.24 -1.18
C TYR A 218 -21.38 8.69 0.13
N LEU A 219 -21.14 9.53 1.15
CA LEU A 219 -20.81 9.06 2.49
C LEU A 219 -21.97 8.30 3.12
N ASN A 220 -23.20 8.48 2.63
CA ASN A 220 -24.40 7.82 3.13
C ASN A 220 -24.81 6.59 2.28
N VAL A 221 -24.05 6.22 1.26
CA VAL A 221 -24.36 5.04 0.44
C VAL A 221 -23.92 3.78 1.19
N PRO A 222 -24.83 2.84 1.51
CA PRO A 222 -24.46 1.60 2.15
C PRO A 222 -23.53 0.77 1.25
N THR A 223 -22.39 0.39 1.80
CA THR A 223 -21.37 -0.41 1.09
C THR A 223 -21.47 -1.91 1.38
N THR A 224 -22.39 -2.28 2.27
CA THR A 224 -22.74 -3.67 2.61
C THR A 224 -24.19 -3.97 2.22
N THR A 225 -24.53 -5.25 2.20
CA THR A 225 -25.90 -5.72 1.94
C THR A 225 -26.83 -5.42 3.11
N LEU A 226 -28.14 -5.38 2.90
CA LEU A 226 -29.12 -5.16 3.99
C LEU A 226 -29.10 -6.27 5.08
N ASP A 227 -28.59 -7.47 4.76
CA ASP A 227 -28.43 -8.60 5.68
C ASP A 227 -26.97 -8.77 6.17
N SER A 228 -26.20 -7.68 6.23
CA SER A 228 -24.73 -7.72 6.39
C SER A 228 -24.21 -8.32 7.69
N LEU A 229 -25.03 -8.42 8.75
CA LEU A 229 -24.70 -9.19 9.96
C LEU A 229 -24.30 -10.63 9.64
N LYS A 230 -24.87 -11.24 8.59
CA LYS A 230 -24.47 -12.59 8.12
C LYS A 230 -23.03 -12.62 7.59
N CYS A 231 -22.49 -11.47 7.20
CA CYS A 231 -21.17 -11.30 6.59
C CYS A 231 -20.14 -10.68 7.54
N GLY A 232 -20.48 -10.52 8.83
CA GLY A 232 -19.59 -10.06 9.88
C GLY A 232 -19.91 -8.66 10.38
N LEU A 233 -19.70 -7.63 9.54
CA LEU A 233 -19.87 -6.22 9.91
C LEU A 233 -20.84 -5.50 8.97
N GLU A 234 -21.68 -4.67 9.56
CA GLU A 234 -22.62 -3.83 8.82
C GLU A 234 -22.02 -2.47 8.54
N TRP A 235 -22.44 -1.86 7.43
CA TRP A 235 -22.13 -0.47 7.19
C TRP A 235 -22.98 0.40 8.12
N GLU A 236 -22.31 1.31 8.83
CA GLU A 236 -22.96 2.31 9.66
C GLU A 236 -22.60 3.71 9.16
N LYS A 237 -23.55 4.64 9.33
CA LYS A 237 -23.29 6.05 9.09
C LYS A 237 -22.32 6.58 10.17
N PRO A 238 -21.33 7.41 9.82
CA PRO A 238 -20.44 8.00 10.81
C PRO A 238 -21.21 8.71 11.94
N THR A 239 -20.78 8.48 13.18
CA THR A 239 -21.42 9.04 14.37
C THR A 239 -21.09 10.52 14.59
N GLN A 240 -19.99 10.99 13.98
CA GLN A 240 -19.51 12.36 14.03
C GLN A 240 -18.97 12.77 12.66
N ARG A 241 -18.63 14.07 12.52
CA ARG A 241 -17.97 14.58 11.32
C ARG A 241 -16.61 13.90 11.16
N ILE A 242 -16.38 13.26 10.03
CA ILE A 242 -15.10 12.65 9.68
C ILE A 242 -14.10 13.71 9.20
N LEU A 243 -12.81 13.38 9.26
CA LEU A 243 -11.76 14.17 8.65
C LEU A 243 -11.92 14.22 7.13
N ARG A 244 -11.53 15.34 6.51
CA ARG A 244 -11.67 15.58 5.08
C ARG A 244 -10.44 16.25 4.48
N SER A 245 -10.32 16.11 3.17
CA SER A 245 -9.42 16.84 2.29
C SER A 245 -10.17 17.28 1.04
N HIS A 246 -9.59 18.20 0.28
CA HIS A 246 -10.18 18.66 -0.97
C HIS A 246 -9.66 17.82 -2.12
N VAL A 247 -10.59 17.28 -2.92
CA VAL A 247 -10.27 16.64 -4.20
C VAL A 247 -10.88 17.48 -5.30
N ILE A 248 -10.02 18.08 -6.12
CA ILE A 248 -10.45 18.86 -7.28
C ILE A 248 -10.20 18.01 -8.53
N SER A 249 -11.28 17.55 -9.16
CA SER A 249 -11.22 16.91 -10.48
C SER A 249 -11.50 17.97 -11.54
N PHE A 250 -10.71 18.04 -12.60
CA PHE A 250 -10.86 19.05 -13.65
C PHE A 250 -10.45 18.54 -15.03
N CYS A 251 -11.15 18.98 -16.07
CA CYS A 251 -10.84 18.72 -17.48
C CYS A 251 -11.28 19.88 -18.37
N THR A 252 -10.83 19.90 -19.62
CA THR A 252 -11.34 20.81 -20.64
C THR A 252 -12.41 20.10 -21.43
N ILE A 253 -13.49 20.79 -21.79
CA ILE A 253 -14.53 20.25 -22.67
C ILE A 253 -14.71 21.20 -23.85
N ASP A 254 -14.57 20.66 -25.06
CA ASP A 254 -14.70 21.45 -26.29
C ASP A 254 -16.17 21.61 -26.73
N SER A 255 -16.40 22.39 -27.79
CA SER A 255 -17.74 22.66 -28.32
C SER A 255 -18.46 21.42 -28.87
N ASN A 256 -17.77 20.30 -29.06
CA ASN A 256 -18.32 19.02 -29.48
C ASN A 256 -18.54 18.07 -28.29
N ASN A 257 -18.49 18.58 -27.06
CA ASN A 257 -18.60 17.83 -25.80
C ASN A 257 -17.51 16.75 -25.63
N ARG A 258 -16.33 16.95 -26.23
CA ARG A 258 -15.20 16.04 -26.03
C ARG A 258 -14.36 16.53 -24.86
N ALA A 259 -14.22 15.69 -23.83
CA ALA A 259 -13.37 15.97 -22.68
C ALA A 259 -11.88 15.64 -22.96
N SER A 260 -10.97 16.42 -22.38
CA SER A 260 -9.59 15.98 -22.16
C SER A 260 -9.51 14.97 -21.01
N LYS A 261 -8.30 14.47 -20.74
CA LYS A 261 -8.07 13.58 -19.59
C LYS A 261 -8.44 14.31 -18.30
N VAL A 262 -9.17 13.65 -17.41
CA VAL A 262 -9.51 14.22 -16.10
C VAL A 262 -8.27 14.22 -15.22
N ASN A 263 -7.88 15.41 -14.77
CA ASN A 263 -6.84 15.62 -13.78
C ASN A 263 -7.47 15.67 -12.40
N ARG A 264 -6.81 15.09 -11.40
CA ARG A 264 -7.29 15.10 -10.02
C ARG A 264 -6.16 15.52 -9.10
N LYS A 265 -6.45 16.44 -8.19
CA LYS A 265 -5.50 16.91 -7.17
C LYS A 265 -6.10 16.82 -5.78
N SER A 266 -5.31 16.33 -4.83
CA SER A 266 -5.68 16.17 -3.42
C SER A 266 -4.96 17.20 -2.55
N TYR A 267 -5.71 18.02 -1.84
CA TYR A 267 -5.19 19.08 -0.97
C TYR A 267 -5.65 18.86 0.47
N PHE A 268 -4.69 18.71 1.37
CA PHE A 268 -4.90 18.57 2.80
C PHE A 268 -4.59 19.89 3.49
N LEU A 269 -5.47 20.35 4.37
CA LEU A 269 -5.22 21.50 5.23
C LEU A 269 -4.76 21.00 6.60
N GLY A 270 -3.49 21.24 6.92
CA GLY A 270 -2.81 20.70 8.10
C GLY A 270 -2.35 19.24 7.91
N ASN A 271 -1.29 18.87 8.64
CA ASN A 271 -0.87 17.47 8.73
C ASN A 271 -1.55 16.82 9.94
N ASN A 272 -2.63 16.09 9.67
CA ASN A 272 -3.46 15.49 10.72
C ASN A 272 -3.08 14.04 11.04
N HIS A 273 -2.06 13.47 10.40
CA HIS A 273 -1.75 12.05 10.49
C HIS A 273 -0.28 11.79 10.82
N GLN A 274 -0.04 10.83 11.73
CA GLN A 274 1.28 10.25 11.97
C GLN A 274 1.58 9.11 10.99
N LEU A 275 0.54 8.40 10.56
CA LEU A 275 0.64 7.38 9.53
C LEU A 275 0.75 8.02 8.14
N PRO A 276 1.42 7.35 7.18
CA PRO A 276 1.35 7.73 5.78
C PRO A 276 -0.09 7.76 5.27
N VAL A 277 -0.36 8.61 4.29
CA VAL A 277 -1.70 8.83 3.73
C VAL A 277 -1.74 8.39 2.28
N VAL A 278 -2.77 7.61 1.92
CA VAL A 278 -3.11 7.27 0.53
C VAL A 278 -4.43 7.93 0.18
N SER A 279 -4.39 8.92 -0.70
CA SER A 279 -5.59 9.54 -1.29
C SER A 279 -5.96 8.84 -2.60
N ILE A 280 -7.16 8.29 -2.67
CA ILE A 280 -7.73 7.65 -3.86
C ILE A 280 -8.82 8.57 -4.40
N SER A 281 -8.58 9.15 -5.57
CA SER A 281 -9.52 10.04 -6.24
C SER A 281 -10.07 9.36 -7.49
N VAL A 282 -11.39 9.17 -7.54
CA VAL A 282 -12.09 8.36 -8.53
C VAL A 282 -13.51 8.87 -8.71
N ASP A 283 -14.04 8.74 -9.91
CA ASP A 283 -15.45 9.04 -10.19
C ASP A 283 -16.42 8.30 -9.23
N ASN A 284 -17.42 8.97 -8.65
CA ASN A 284 -18.29 8.30 -7.68
C ASN A 284 -19.19 7.25 -8.31
N GLU A 285 -19.62 7.44 -9.55
CA GLU A 285 -20.42 6.43 -10.27
C GLU A 285 -19.64 5.11 -10.38
N SER A 286 -18.32 5.20 -10.60
CA SER A 286 -17.39 4.09 -10.64
C SER A 286 -17.28 3.30 -9.32
N LEU A 287 -17.51 3.93 -8.17
CA LEU A 287 -17.46 3.28 -6.85
C LEU A 287 -18.83 2.93 -6.28
N PHE A 288 -19.79 3.84 -6.34
CA PHE A 288 -20.98 3.83 -5.50
C PHE A 288 -22.30 3.71 -6.28
N SER A 289 -22.26 3.79 -7.61
CA SER A 289 -23.48 3.60 -8.41
C SER A 289 -24.02 2.18 -8.24
N ARG A 290 -25.34 2.06 -8.25
CA ARG A 290 -26.00 0.76 -8.16
C ARG A 290 -25.65 -0.15 -9.35
N ASP A 291 -25.49 0.44 -10.53
CA ASP A 291 -25.35 -0.29 -11.79
C ASP A 291 -23.91 -0.72 -12.07
N SER A 292 -22.93 0.11 -11.70
CA SER A 292 -21.52 -0.10 -12.06
C SER A 292 -20.54 0.13 -10.91
N GLY A 293 -20.99 0.60 -9.75
CA GLY A 293 -20.15 0.92 -8.60
C GLY A 293 -19.48 -0.32 -8.04
N ILE A 294 -18.15 -0.35 -8.02
CA ILE A 294 -17.39 -1.52 -7.56
C ILE A 294 -17.40 -1.69 -6.03
N TYR A 295 -17.82 -0.69 -5.28
CA TYR A 295 -17.71 -0.64 -3.82
C TYR A 295 -19.05 -0.95 -3.12
N VAL A 296 -20.13 -1.22 -3.87
CA VAL A 296 -21.47 -1.44 -3.33
C VAL A 296 -21.99 -2.84 -3.66
N PRO A 297 -23.04 -3.34 -2.98
CA PRO A 297 -23.70 -4.57 -3.39
C PRO A 297 -24.28 -4.46 -4.81
N GLY A 298 -24.93 -3.33 -5.10
CA GLY A 298 -25.47 -2.98 -6.42
C GLY A 298 -26.39 -4.04 -7.03
N ASN A 299 -26.56 -3.98 -8.35
CA ASN A 299 -27.48 -4.86 -9.10
C ASN A 299 -27.00 -6.31 -9.21
N LYS A 300 -25.73 -6.60 -8.90
CA LYS A 300 -25.18 -7.96 -8.97
C LYS A 300 -25.31 -8.74 -7.66
N LEU A 301 -25.99 -8.18 -6.67
CA LEU A 301 -26.26 -8.86 -5.40
C LEU A 301 -27.26 -10.00 -5.60
N ASP A 302 -26.88 -11.19 -5.17
CA ASP A 302 -27.79 -12.31 -4.94
C ASP A 302 -28.05 -12.43 -3.44
N SER A 303 -29.30 -12.19 -3.02
CA SER A 303 -29.69 -12.24 -1.60
C SER A 303 -29.49 -13.61 -0.96
N ASN A 304 -29.47 -14.71 -1.74
CA ASN A 304 -29.22 -16.05 -1.22
C ASN A 304 -27.73 -16.28 -0.92
N TYR A 305 -26.85 -15.49 -1.53
CA TYR A 305 -25.40 -15.55 -1.39
C TYR A 305 -24.83 -14.17 -1.05
N ALA A 306 -25.47 -13.48 -0.10
CA ALA A 306 -25.20 -12.05 0.19
C ALA A 306 -23.72 -11.74 0.47
N CYS A 307 -23.01 -12.64 1.15
CA CYS A 307 -21.60 -12.44 1.49
C CYS A 307 -20.64 -12.76 0.33
N TRP A 308 -21.13 -13.39 -0.74
CA TRP A 308 -20.35 -13.93 -1.86
C TRP A 308 -20.82 -13.45 -3.24
N SER A 309 -21.66 -12.41 -3.28
CA SER A 309 -22.22 -11.82 -4.50
C SER A 309 -22.31 -10.30 -4.38
N GLY A 310 -22.57 -9.60 -5.48
CA GLY A 310 -22.57 -8.14 -5.53
C GLY A 310 -21.63 -7.57 -6.59
N ASN A 311 -21.72 -6.25 -6.80
CA ASN A 311 -20.86 -5.55 -7.76
C ASN A 311 -19.38 -5.68 -7.38
N TYR A 312 -19.07 -5.70 -6.08
CA TYR A 312 -17.70 -5.90 -5.58
C TYR A 312 -17.09 -7.28 -5.91
N TYR A 313 -17.88 -8.25 -6.41
CA TYR A 313 -17.39 -9.57 -6.85
C TYR A 313 -17.11 -9.68 -8.36
N GLN A 314 -17.35 -8.62 -9.14
CA GLN A 314 -17.16 -8.68 -10.60
C GLN A 314 -15.66 -8.71 -10.96
N LYS A 315 -15.23 -9.78 -11.65
CA LYS A 315 -13.80 -10.10 -11.86
C LYS A 315 -13.06 -9.13 -12.81
N ASP A 316 -13.78 -8.42 -13.68
CA ASP A 316 -13.21 -7.50 -14.68
C ASP A 316 -13.59 -6.03 -14.51
N TRP A 317 -14.15 -5.68 -13.35
CA TRP A 317 -14.53 -4.30 -13.07
C TRP A 317 -13.36 -3.51 -12.50
N GLU A 318 -12.49 -3.06 -13.40
CA GLU A 318 -11.43 -2.09 -13.11
C GLU A 318 -11.95 -0.66 -13.29
N ARG A 319 -11.56 0.25 -12.40
CA ARG A 319 -11.87 1.68 -12.49
C ARG A 319 -10.58 2.49 -12.55
N SER A 320 -10.60 3.60 -13.29
CA SER A 320 -9.47 4.54 -13.30
C SER A 320 -9.53 5.39 -12.04
N ALA A 321 -8.41 5.51 -11.34
CA ALA A 321 -8.28 6.39 -10.18
C ALA A 321 -6.93 7.10 -10.20
N THR A 322 -6.87 8.30 -9.62
CA THR A 322 -5.60 8.95 -9.28
C THR A 322 -5.26 8.57 -7.83
N ILE A 323 -4.07 8.02 -7.64
CA ILE A 323 -3.55 7.59 -6.34
C ILE A 323 -2.44 8.56 -5.94
N THR A 324 -2.63 9.25 -4.82
CA THR A 324 -1.61 10.15 -4.25
C THR A 324 -1.15 9.61 -2.91
N TYR A 325 0.16 9.45 -2.72
CA TYR A 325 0.76 8.93 -1.49
C TYR A 325 1.59 10.02 -0.79
N PHE A 326 1.36 10.16 0.51
CA PHE A 326 2.06 11.09 1.38
C PHE A 326 2.73 10.34 2.53
N GLU A 327 3.97 10.70 2.84
CA GLU A 327 4.71 10.22 4.01
C GLU A 327 5.59 11.36 4.52
N ASP A 328 5.73 11.48 5.84
CA ASP A 328 6.48 12.56 6.51
C ASP A 328 6.11 13.97 6.04
N GLY A 329 4.81 14.20 5.80
CA GLY A 329 4.28 15.50 5.38
C GLY A 329 4.56 15.89 3.92
N ARG A 330 5.05 14.96 3.08
CA ARG A 330 5.40 15.22 1.68
C ARG A 330 4.67 14.29 0.73
N LYS A 331 4.29 14.80 -0.45
CA LYS A 331 3.83 13.97 -1.58
C LYS A 331 5.03 13.21 -2.13
N LEU A 332 4.99 11.88 -2.10
CA LEU A 332 6.05 11.02 -2.64
C LEU A 332 5.65 10.37 -3.96
N PHE A 333 4.36 10.25 -4.24
CA PHE A 333 3.85 9.60 -5.45
C PHE A 333 2.46 10.13 -5.81
N GLU A 334 2.20 10.32 -7.09
CA GLU A 334 0.89 10.70 -7.64
C GLU A 334 0.77 10.17 -9.07
N GLU A 335 -0.03 9.13 -9.26
CA GLU A 335 -0.21 8.53 -10.58
C GLU A 335 -1.63 8.04 -10.80
N ASN A 336 -2.01 7.91 -12.07
CA ASN A 336 -3.24 7.21 -12.43
C ASN A 336 -3.02 5.70 -12.47
N ALA A 337 -3.96 4.94 -11.91
CA ALA A 337 -3.90 3.50 -11.84
C ALA A 337 -5.29 2.87 -11.99
N GLY A 338 -5.30 1.58 -12.33
CA GLY A 338 -6.50 0.76 -12.27
C GLY A 338 -6.76 0.31 -10.84
N ILE A 339 -8.00 0.39 -10.37
CA ILE A 339 -8.40 -0.14 -9.07
C ILE A 339 -9.45 -1.24 -9.22
N ARG A 340 -9.35 -2.29 -8.41
CA ARG A 340 -10.39 -3.34 -8.26
C ARG A 340 -10.56 -3.71 -6.80
N ILE A 341 -11.75 -4.17 -6.43
CA ILE A 341 -11.96 -4.76 -5.10
C ILE A 341 -11.25 -6.13 -5.02
N HIS A 342 -10.63 -6.37 -3.87
CA HIS A 342 -9.89 -7.59 -3.55
C HIS A 342 -10.44 -8.28 -2.29
N GLY A 343 -10.18 -9.59 -2.17
CA GLY A 343 -10.59 -10.42 -1.04
C GLY A 343 -11.49 -11.59 -1.43
N GLY A 344 -11.83 -12.42 -0.44
CA GLY A 344 -12.93 -13.39 -0.48
C GLY A 344 -14.19 -12.76 0.11
N SER A 345 -14.70 -13.32 1.22
CA SER A 345 -15.84 -12.78 1.99
C SER A 345 -15.66 -11.31 2.42
N THR A 346 -14.43 -10.86 2.64
CA THR A 346 -14.10 -9.48 3.06
C THR A 346 -14.51 -8.41 2.05
N ARG A 347 -14.83 -8.78 0.81
CA ARG A 347 -15.46 -7.88 -0.17
C ARG A 347 -16.83 -7.37 0.27
N ALA A 348 -17.51 -8.10 1.15
CA ALA A 348 -18.80 -7.70 1.69
C ALA A 348 -18.71 -6.77 2.91
N LEU A 349 -17.51 -6.48 3.43
CA LEU A 349 -17.31 -5.60 4.60
C LEU A 349 -17.45 -4.10 4.25
N PRO A 350 -17.71 -3.21 5.24
CA PRO A 350 -17.83 -1.77 5.01
C PRO A 350 -16.56 -1.13 4.44
N GLN A 351 -15.41 -1.46 5.03
CA GLN A 351 -14.09 -1.15 4.46
C GLN A 351 -13.62 -2.37 3.64
N LYS A 352 -13.41 -2.18 2.35
CA LYS A 352 -13.02 -3.23 1.39
C LYS A 352 -11.56 -3.06 1.04
N SER A 353 -10.90 -4.17 0.74
CA SER A 353 -9.55 -4.12 0.19
C SER A 353 -9.58 -3.66 -1.27
N ILE A 354 -8.65 -2.78 -1.64
CA ILE A 354 -8.52 -2.23 -3.00
C ILE A 354 -7.15 -2.61 -3.55
N LYS A 355 -7.14 -3.29 -4.69
CA LYS A 355 -5.90 -3.59 -5.42
C LYS A 355 -5.65 -2.51 -6.48
N PHE A 356 -4.42 -1.99 -6.50
CA PHE A 356 -3.93 -1.05 -7.50
C PHE A 356 -3.17 -1.80 -8.61
N TYR A 357 -3.37 -1.38 -9.86
CA TYR A 357 -2.74 -1.94 -11.05
C TYR A 357 -2.08 -0.83 -11.86
N ALA A 358 -0.77 -0.94 -12.07
CA ALA A 358 -0.08 -0.16 -13.09
C ALA A 358 -0.35 -0.78 -14.47
N ARG A 359 -0.80 0.02 -15.43
CA ARG A 359 -1.04 -0.38 -16.82
C ARG A 359 -0.80 0.79 -17.77
N LYS A 360 -0.16 0.57 -18.93
CA LYS A 360 0.10 1.58 -19.97
C LYS A 360 -1.11 2.50 -20.22
N LYS A 361 -2.32 1.92 -20.32
CA LYS A 361 -3.58 2.67 -20.54
C LYS A 361 -3.90 3.76 -19.49
N TYR A 362 -3.28 3.73 -18.32
CA TYR A 362 -3.42 4.75 -17.27
C TYR A 362 -2.25 5.76 -17.25
N GLY A 363 -1.13 5.44 -17.90
CA GLY A 363 0.06 6.29 -18.01
C GLY A 363 1.32 5.69 -17.37
N ILE A 364 1.22 4.57 -16.65
CA ILE A 364 2.37 3.91 -16.01
C ILE A 364 2.32 2.40 -16.22
N ASN A 365 3.47 1.75 -16.41
CA ASN A 365 3.55 0.29 -16.53
C ASN A 365 3.88 -0.42 -15.21
N LYS A 366 4.61 0.26 -14.33
CA LYS A 366 4.93 -0.20 -12.98
C LYS A 366 4.94 0.99 -12.03
N PHE A 367 4.64 0.75 -10.76
CA PHE A 367 4.85 1.70 -9.68
C PHE A 367 6.32 1.71 -9.26
N ASP A 368 6.94 2.88 -9.17
CA ASP A 368 8.25 3.00 -8.52
C ASP A 368 8.12 2.70 -7.02
N ASN A 369 9.12 2.02 -6.47
CA ASN A 369 9.11 1.62 -5.06
C ASN A 369 9.50 2.79 -4.15
N VAL A 370 8.54 3.67 -3.89
CA VAL A 370 8.59 4.65 -2.80
C VAL A 370 8.00 4.11 -1.49
N PHE A 371 7.31 2.97 -1.55
CA PHE A 371 6.49 2.45 -0.45
C PHE A 371 7.31 1.58 0.53
N PHE A 372 8.27 0.81 0.02
CA PHE A 372 9.08 -0.14 0.78
C PHE A 372 10.57 -0.07 0.37
N PRO A 373 11.24 1.09 0.55
CA PRO A 373 12.61 1.29 0.09
C PRO A 373 13.62 0.31 0.72
N GLN A 374 13.37 -0.16 1.94
CA GLN A 374 14.21 -1.11 2.67
C GLN A 374 14.36 -2.48 1.98
N THR A 375 13.51 -2.78 1.01
CA THR A 375 13.49 -4.09 0.32
C THR A 375 14.53 -4.18 -0.80
N GLY A 376 15.06 -3.05 -1.26
CA GLY A 376 15.91 -2.98 -2.46
C GLY A 376 15.19 -3.26 -3.79
N MET A 377 13.89 -3.59 -3.77
CA MET A 377 13.07 -3.69 -4.98
C MET A 377 12.91 -2.30 -5.60
N LYS A 378 12.87 -2.23 -6.93
CA LYS A 378 12.75 -0.93 -7.63
C LYS A 378 11.34 -0.61 -8.05
N LYS A 379 10.55 -1.62 -8.42
CA LYS A 379 9.24 -1.43 -9.05
C LYS A 379 8.25 -2.51 -8.61
N PHE A 380 6.95 -2.21 -8.68
CA PHE A 380 5.84 -3.16 -8.47
C PHE A 380 4.79 -2.99 -9.56
N ASN A 381 4.18 -4.06 -10.07
CA ASN A 381 3.04 -3.92 -10.99
C ASN A 381 1.71 -3.76 -10.24
N SER A 382 1.64 -4.29 -9.02
CA SER A 382 0.44 -4.18 -8.19
C SER A 382 0.74 -4.02 -6.71
N LEU A 383 -0.13 -3.28 -6.06
CA LEU A 383 -0.12 -3.01 -4.62
C LEU A 383 -1.51 -3.31 -4.07
N LEU A 384 -1.59 -3.60 -2.77
CA LEU A 384 -2.84 -3.88 -2.09
C LEU A 384 -3.01 -2.92 -0.92
N ILE A 385 -4.13 -2.21 -0.89
CA ILE A 385 -4.69 -1.61 0.31
C ILE A 385 -5.61 -2.65 0.93
N ARG A 386 -5.16 -3.36 1.96
CA ARG A 386 -5.95 -4.38 2.67
C ARG A 386 -6.75 -3.72 3.79
N THR A 387 -8.03 -4.09 3.88
CA THR A 387 -8.90 -3.69 4.99
C THR A 387 -8.40 -4.24 6.32
N THR A 388 -8.44 -3.43 7.38
CA THR A 388 -8.14 -3.89 8.75
C THR A 388 -9.32 -4.61 9.39
N MET A 389 -10.51 -4.53 8.78
CA MET A 389 -11.75 -5.18 9.24
C MET A 389 -11.80 -6.69 8.94
N ALA A 390 -10.78 -7.26 8.28
CA ALA A 390 -10.68 -8.69 8.00
C ALA A 390 -10.23 -9.51 9.22
N GLY A 391 -9.52 -8.89 10.17
CA GLY A 391 -8.92 -9.58 11.31
C GLY A 391 -9.95 -10.19 12.26
N TRP A 392 -9.88 -11.51 12.51
CA TRP A 392 -10.74 -12.15 13.50
C TRP A 392 -10.46 -11.54 14.87
N ASN A 393 -11.52 -11.20 15.60
CA ASN A 393 -11.51 -10.60 16.94
C ASN A 393 -11.07 -9.12 17.04
N GLY A 394 -10.99 -8.39 15.93
CA GLY A 394 -10.93 -6.92 15.96
C GLY A 394 -9.64 -6.29 16.48
N THR A 395 -8.50 -6.97 16.32
CA THR A 395 -7.16 -6.44 16.70
C THR A 395 -6.49 -5.60 15.61
N LEU A 396 -6.99 -5.65 14.38
CA LEU A 396 -6.61 -4.88 13.18
C LEU A 396 -5.28 -5.26 12.51
N PHE A 397 -4.24 -5.62 13.27
CA PHE A 397 -2.87 -5.74 12.74
C PHE A 397 -2.23 -7.12 12.89
N LYS A 398 -3.00 -8.14 13.25
CA LYS A 398 -2.51 -9.50 13.55
C LYS A 398 -1.66 -10.09 12.41
N ASP A 399 -2.16 -10.01 11.17
CA ASP A 399 -1.42 -10.53 10.03
C ASP A 399 -0.14 -9.71 9.78
N ALA A 400 -0.21 -8.37 9.85
CA ALA A 400 0.97 -7.51 9.73
C ALA A 400 2.05 -7.80 10.80
N LEU A 401 1.63 -7.98 12.06
CA LEU A 401 2.49 -8.41 13.15
C LEU A 401 3.18 -9.74 12.82
N THR A 402 2.42 -10.71 12.32
CA THR A 402 2.93 -12.05 12.03
C THR A 402 3.92 -12.03 10.86
N GLN A 403 3.62 -11.28 9.79
CA GLN A 403 4.52 -11.10 8.64
C GLN A 403 5.83 -10.42 9.04
N GLU A 404 5.80 -9.46 9.97
CA GLU A 404 7.02 -8.83 10.47
C GLU A 404 7.83 -9.77 11.36
N TYR A 405 7.16 -10.59 12.16
CA TYR A 405 7.81 -11.52 13.08
C TYR A 405 8.59 -12.64 12.38
N VAL A 406 8.02 -13.22 11.31
CA VAL A 406 8.64 -14.35 10.60
C VAL A 406 9.82 -13.95 9.72
N LYS A 407 10.28 -12.70 9.75
CA LYS A 407 11.37 -12.19 8.89
C LYS A 407 12.71 -12.91 9.02
N ASN A 408 12.94 -13.60 10.13
CA ASN A 408 14.17 -14.36 10.39
C ASN A 408 14.03 -15.86 10.05
N LEU A 409 12.85 -16.30 9.63
CA LEU A 409 12.61 -17.67 9.16
C LEU A 409 12.95 -17.77 7.67
N ASN A 410 13.12 -18.99 7.18
CA ASN A 410 13.36 -19.27 5.76
C ASN A 410 12.05 -19.14 4.94
N LEU A 411 11.38 -18.00 5.02
CA LEU A 411 10.09 -17.72 4.40
C LEU A 411 10.13 -16.40 3.61
N ASP A 412 9.51 -16.41 2.43
CA ASP A 412 9.15 -15.16 1.75
C ASP A 412 8.02 -14.47 2.52
N LYS A 413 8.15 -13.17 2.78
CA LYS A 413 7.16 -12.38 3.53
C LYS A 413 6.54 -11.27 2.70
N THR A 414 5.33 -10.90 3.10
CA THR A 414 4.68 -9.67 2.67
C THR A 414 5.18 -8.49 3.52
N TYR A 415 5.64 -7.43 2.88
CA TYR A 415 5.90 -6.14 3.51
C TYR A 415 4.59 -5.40 3.70
N VAL A 416 4.37 -4.94 4.93
CA VAL A 416 3.14 -4.28 5.35
C VAL A 416 3.46 -2.93 5.96
N LYS A 417 2.71 -1.90 5.56
CA LYS A 417 2.76 -0.56 6.16
C LYS A 417 1.34 -0.10 6.50
N PRO A 418 1.02 0.23 7.76
CA PRO A 418 -0.26 0.85 8.08
C PRO A 418 -0.34 2.24 7.45
N VAL A 419 -1.49 2.56 6.85
CA VAL A 419 -1.76 3.82 6.17
C VAL A 419 -3.16 4.33 6.48
N VAL A 420 -3.34 5.64 6.45
CA VAL A 420 -4.66 6.27 6.41
C VAL A 420 -5.10 6.37 4.97
N VAL A 421 -6.34 5.95 4.68
CA VAL A 421 -6.91 6.04 3.34
C VAL A 421 -7.92 7.18 3.28
N TYR A 422 -7.86 7.96 2.22
CA TYR A 422 -8.91 8.89 1.82
C TYR A 422 -9.52 8.43 0.50
N ILE A 423 -10.84 8.47 0.37
CA ILE A 423 -11.54 8.28 -0.89
C ILE A 423 -12.30 9.56 -1.22
N ASN A 424 -11.97 10.19 -2.35
CA ASN A 424 -12.61 11.43 -2.83
C ASN A 424 -12.66 12.54 -1.76
N GLY A 425 -11.57 12.69 -1.01
CA GLY A 425 -11.47 13.71 0.03
C GLY A 425 -12.12 13.35 1.36
N ASN A 426 -12.59 12.11 1.54
CA ASN A 426 -13.21 11.64 2.77
C ASN A 426 -12.32 10.62 3.46
N TYR A 427 -12.10 10.80 4.77
CA TYR A 427 -11.39 9.82 5.58
C TYR A 427 -12.09 8.45 5.51
N TRP A 428 -11.32 7.43 5.16
CA TRP A 428 -11.79 6.08 4.89
C TRP A 428 -11.10 5.02 5.77
N GLY A 429 -10.57 5.47 6.91
CA GLY A 429 -10.01 4.61 7.95
C GLY A 429 -8.57 4.17 7.73
N ILE A 430 -8.12 3.37 8.67
CA ILE A 430 -6.82 2.72 8.66
C ILE A 430 -6.90 1.49 7.77
N SER A 431 -5.95 1.35 6.86
CA SER A 431 -5.76 0.17 6.03
C SER A 431 -4.28 -0.20 6.03
N GLU A 432 -3.96 -1.32 5.40
CA GLU A 432 -2.58 -1.79 5.28
C GLU A 432 -2.16 -1.75 3.81
N LEU A 433 -1.16 -0.93 3.50
CA LEU A 433 -0.47 -0.96 2.22
C LEU A 433 0.49 -2.15 2.20
N ARG A 434 0.37 -2.99 1.17
CA ARG A 434 1.09 -4.25 1.05
C ARG A 434 1.64 -4.43 -0.37
N ASN A 435 2.85 -4.98 -0.47
CA ASN A 435 3.23 -5.68 -1.71
C ASN A 435 2.48 -7.00 -1.80
N ARG A 436 2.62 -7.69 -2.93
CA ARG A 436 2.05 -9.03 -3.11
C ARG A 436 3.16 -10.04 -3.33
N LEU A 437 2.89 -11.28 -2.92
CA LEU A 437 3.70 -12.46 -3.27
C LEU A 437 3.14 -13.03 -4.58
N ASP A 438 3.47 -12.36 -5.68
CA ASP A 438 3.13 -12.73 -7.05
C ASP A 438 4.39 -12.79 -7.93
N GLU A 439 4.23 -13.18 -9.19
CA GLU A 439 5.30 -13.37 -10.16
C GLU A 439 6.24 -12.15 -10.25
N ASP A 440 5.70 -10.95 -10.12
CA ASP A 440 6.48 -9.71 -10.13
C ASP A 440 7.40 -9.57 -8.93
N TYR A 441 6.90 -9.90 -7.73
CA TYR A 441 7.71 -9.89 -6.53
C TYR A 441 8.89 -10.84 -6.65
N PHE A 442 8.65 -12.06 -7.11
CA PHE A 442 9.69 -13.07 -7.25
C PHE A 442 10.69 -12.70 -8.35
N ALA A 443 10.22 -12.20 -9.48
CA ALA A 443 11.07 -11.69 -10.56
C ALA A 443 11.99 -10.55 -10.07
N GLU A 444 11.44 -9.57 -9.34
CA GLU A 444 12.21 -8.44 -8.82
C GLU A 444 13.14 -8.84 -7.67
N LYS A 445 12.73 -9.73 -6.77
CA LYS A 445 13.53 -10.17 -5.63
C LYS A 445 14.71 -11.04 -6.07
N TYR A 446 14.47 -12.02 -6.94
CA TYR A 446 15.46 -13.02 -7.34
C TYR A 446 16.15 -12.69 -8.67
N LYS A 447 15.76 -11.60 -9.36
CA LYS A 447 16.32 -11.16 -10.65
C LYS A 447 16.21 -12.23 -11.74
N ILE A 448 15.03 -12.84 -11.83
CA ILE A 448 14.66 -13.91 -12.77
C ILE A 448 13.50 -13.44 -13.67
N ASN A 449 13.26 -14.14 -14.78
CA ASN A 449 12.12 -13.85 -15.63
C ASN A 449 10.79 -14.24 -14.94
N GLN A 450 9.78 -13.36 -15.01
CA GLN A 450 8.45 -13.61 -14.47
C GLN A 450 7.80 -14.89 -15.02
N ASP A 451 8.06 -15.21 -16.30
CA ASP A 451 7.49 -16.37 -17.00
C ASP A 451 8.10 -17.70 -16.50
N SER A 452 9.21 -17.63 -15.75
CA SER A 452 9.84 -18.81 -15.17
C SER A 452 9.15 -19.30 -13.90
N ILE A 453 8.24 -18.51 -13.33
CA ILE A 453 7.69 -18.71 -11.98
C ILE A 453 6.35 -19.45 -12.04
N ASN A 454 6.17 -20.46 -11.20
CA ASN A 454 4.88 -21.12 -10.98
C ASN A 454 4.40 -20.82 -9.56
N ILE A 455 3.14 -20.46 -9.37
CA ILE A 455 2.52 -20.21 -8.05
C ILE A 455 1.14 -20.88 -8.03
N VAL A 456 1.02 -21.93 -7.22
CA VAL A 456 -0.17 -22.79 -7.23
C VAL A 456 -0.72 -22.99 -5.83
N HIS A 457 -2.04 -23.10 -5.75
CA HIS A 457 -2.75 -23.46 -4.53
C HIS A 457 -2.72 -24.99 -4.35
N VAL A 458 -2.25 -25.43 -3.19
CA VAL A 458 -2.27 -26.84 -2.77
C VAL A 458 -3.66 -27.22 -2.27
N ASP A 459 -4.33 -26.29 -1.57
CA ASP A 459 -5.69 -26.44 -1.06
C ASP A 459 -6.77 -26.34 -2.16
N SER A 460 -6.47 -25.64 -3.26
CA SER A 460 -7.41 -25.33 -4.35
C SER A 460 -6.79 -25.52 -5.75
N PRO A 461 -6.46 -26.76 -6.19
CA PRO A 461 -5.68 -27.04 -7.40
C PRO A 461 -6.23 -26.44 -8.71
N ASP A 462 -7.56 -26.29 -8.82
CA ASP A 462 -8.24 -25.79 -10.03
C ASP A 462 -8.06 -24.28 -10.26
N PHE A 463 -7.48 -23.56 -9.29
CA PHE A 463 -7.37 -22.10 -9.32
C PHE A 463 -5.91 -21.65 -9.11
N PRO A 464 -4.97 -21.99 -10.02
CA PRO A 464 -3.59 -21.53 -9.90
C PRO A 464 -3.52 -20.01 -9.93
N ARG A 465 -2.55 -19.43 -9.21
CA ARG A 465 -2.29 -17.98 -9.23
C ARG A 465 -1.50 -17.59 -10.47
N ASN A 466 -0.45 -18.36 -10.78
CA ASN A 466 0.37 -18.22 -11.99
C ASN A 466 0.90 -19.60 -12.38
N GLY A 467 0.96 -19.93 -13.68
CA GLY A 467 1.39 -21.25 -14.15
C GLY A 467 0.32 -22.35 -14.00
N SER A 468 0.74 -23.61 -13.82
CA SER A 468 -0.17 -24.76 -13.76
C SER A 468 0.12 -25.66 -12.55
N TYR A 469 -0.96 -26.13 -11.91
CA TYR A 469 -0.88 -27.16 -10.86
C TYR A 469 -0.37 -28.49 -11.42
N ASP A 470 -0.55 -28.76 -12.72
CA ASP A 470 -0.09 -30.00 -13.36
C ASP A 470 1.42 -30.23 -13.21
N ASP A 471 2.20 -29.16 -13.04
CA ASP A 471 3.64 -29.26 -12.79
C ASP A 471 3.97 -29.77 -11.38
N PHE A 472 3.11 -29.45 -10.41
CA PHE A 472 3.25 -29.87 -9.01
C PHE A 472 2.53 -31.19 -8.70
N ALA A 473 1.46 -31.52 -9.43
CA ALA A 473 0.65 -32.72 -9.19
C ALA A 473 1.49 -34.01 -9.06
N PRO A 474 2.51 -34.28 -9.90
CA PRO A 474 3.34 -35.48 -9.74
C PRO A 474 4.14 -35.53 -8.43
N VAL A 475 4.51 -34.36 -7.87
CA VAL A 475 5.21 -34.29 -6.57
C VAL A 475 4.23 -34.62 -5.45
N TYR A 476 3.04 -34.02 -5.46
CA TYR A 476 1.98 -34.30 -4.50
C TYR A 476 1.55 -35.79 -4.55
N GLU A 477 1.27 -36.32 -5.74
CA GLU A 477 0.88 -37.72 -5.93
C GLU A 477 1.97 -38.68 -5.45
N PHE A 478 3.25 -38.35 -5.66
CA PHE A 478 4.34 -39.16 -5.15
C PHE A 478 4.32 -39.23 -3.62
N ILE A 479 4.14 -38.10 -2.93
CA ILE A 479 4.06 -38.04 -1.46
C ILE A 479 2.91 -38.91 -0.95
N VAL A 480 1.73 -38.82 -1.57
CA VAL A 480 0.52 -39.53 -1.12
C VAL A 480 0.65 -41.04 -1.39
N ASN A 481 1.13 -41.43 -2.56
CA ASN A 481 1.08 -42.82 -3.04
C ASN A 481 2.31 -43.66 -2.67
N ASN A 482 3.38 -43.06 -2.15
CA ASN A 482 4.60 -43.80 -1.79
C ASN A 482 4.84 -43.81 -0.26
N ASP A 483 5.69 -44.75 0.16
CA ASP A 483 6.20 -44.83 1.53
C ASP A 483 7.45 -43.96 1.67
N LEU A 484 7.33 -42.84 2.38
CA LEU A 484 8.44 -41.90 2.56
C LEU A 484 9.38 -42.29 3.72
N SER A 485 9.07 -43.34 4.49
CA SER A 485 10.03 -43.89 5.47
C SER A 485 11.27 -44.46 4.77
N LEU A 486 11.15 -44.82 3.48
CA LEU A 486 12.26 -45.28 2.64
C LEU A 486 13.13 -44.11 2.16
N SER A 487 14.45 -44.19 2.41
CA SER A 487 15.40 -43.11 2.09
C SER A 487 15.38 -42.67 0.63
N ASN A 488 15.24 -43.58 -0.34
CA ASN A 488 15.21 -43.23 -1.77
C ASN A 488 13.99 -42.36 -2.13
N ASN A 489 12.83 -42.65 -1.53
CA ASN A 489 11.61 -41.88 -1.77
C ASN A 489 11.70 -40.50 -1.12
N TYR A 490 12.28 -40.42 0.08
CA TYR A 490 12.53 -39.14 0.73
C TYR A 490 13.55 -38.28 -0.03
N GLN A 491 14.64 -38.85 -0.52
CA GLN A 491 15.64 -38.14 -1.34
C GLN A 491 15.04 -37.60 -2.64
N TYR A 492 14.11 -38.33 -3.26
CA TYR A 492 13.36 -37.80 -4.39
C TYR A 492 12.58 -36.53 -3.99
N ILE A 493 11.87 -36.53 -2.86
CA ILE A 493 11.16 -35.34 -2.38
C ILE A 493 12.11 -34.20 -2.02
N GLU A 494 13.23 -34.47 -1.37
CA GLU A 494 14.27 -33.48 -1.06
C GLU A 494 14.86 -32.83 -2.33
N SER A 495 14.88 -33.53 -3.46
CA SER A 495 15.29 -32.99 -4.75
C SER A 495 14.25 -32.06 -5.39
N ARG A 496 12.98 -32.14 -4.96
CA ARG A 496 11.84 -31.39 -5.54
C ARG A 496 11.32 -30.27 -4.65
N ILE A 497 11.52 -30.36 -3.33
CA ILE A 497 11.01 -29.39 -2.35
C ILE A 497 12.18 -28.85 -1.52
N ASP A 498 12.16 -27.56 -1.24
CA ASP A 498 13.05 -26.95 -0.25
C ASP A 498 12.56 -27.35 1.15
N ILE A 499 13.14 -28.43 1.69
CA ILE A 499 12.72 -29.03 2.96
C ILE A 499 12.89 -28.06 4.13
N ASP A 500 13.93 -27.22 4.13
CA ASP A 500 14.15 -26.24 5.19
C ASP A 500 13.06 -25.16 5.20
N ASN A 501 12.70 -24.65 4.02
CA ASN A 501 11.58 -23.72 3.88
C ASN A 501 10.24 -24.36 4.31
N LEU A 502 9.97 -25.60 3.88
CA LEU A 502 8.72 -26.28 4.21
C LEU A 502 8.60 -26.55 5.72
N ILE A 503 9.70 -26.90 6.38
CA ILE A 503 9.75 -27.08 7.83
C ILE A 503 9.43 -25.75 8.54
N ASP A 504 10.10 -24.65 8.18
CA ASP A 504 9.83 -23.33 8.78
C ASP A 504 8.38 -22.88 8.55
N TYR A 505 7.82 -23.17 7.38
CA TYR A 505 6.42 -22.88 7.04
C TYR A 505 5.45 -23.63 7.97
N TYR A 506 5.57 -24.96 8.06
CA TYR A 506 4.72 -25.76 8.93
C TYR A 506 4.83 -25.31 10.38
N ILE A 507 6.05 -25.06 10.86
CA ILE A 507 6.28 -24.59 12.22
C ILE A 507 5.62 -23.22 12.46
N ALA A 508 5.69 -22.28 11.51
CA ALA A 508 5.05 -20.97 11.64
C ALA A 508 3.52 -21.06 11.65
N GLU A 509 2.91 -21.80 10.71
CA GLU A 509 1.45 -22.01 10.66
C GLU A 509 0.92 -22.64 11.95
N MET A 510 1.62 -23.66 12.43
CA MET A 510 1.28 -24.36 13.67
C MET A 510 1.52 -23.48 14.90
N TYR A 511 2.63 -22.75 14.99
CA TYR A 511 2.91 -21.92 16.16
C TYR A 511 1.90 -20.79 16.31
N PHE A 512 1.54 -20.11 15.21
CA PHE A 512 0.56 -19.02 15.22
C PHE A 512 -0.90 -19.47 15.18
N ASN A 513 -1.19 -20.77 15.27
CA ASN A 513 -2.55 -21.32 15.28
C ASN A 513 -3.40 -20.79 14.12
N ASN A 514 -2.88 -20.82 12.88
CA ASN A 514 -3.70 -20.48 11.73
C ASN A 514 -4.79 -21.54 11.54
N PHE A 515 -5.97 -21.30 12.10
CA PHE A 515 -7.03 -22.31 12.14
C PHE A 515 -7.69 -22.53 10.77
N ASP A 516 -7.59 -21.57 9.87
CA ASP A 516 -8.11 -21.68 8.51
C ASP A 516 -7.19 -22.55 7.61
N TRP A 517 -5.95 -22.77 8.06
CA TRP A 517 -4.96 -23.65 7.46
C TRP A 517 -4.99 -25.05 8.10
N PRO A 518 -4.77 -26.15 7.36
CA PRO A 518 -4.34 -26.20 5.95
C PRO A 518 -5.47 -26.35 4.93
N GLY A 519 -6.72 -26.32 5.36
CA GLY A 519 -7.88 -26.40 4.48
C GLY A 519 -8.02 -25.20 3.54
N ASN A 520 -7.41 -24.07 3.92
CA ASN A 520 -7.16 -22.89 3.10
C ASN A 520 -5.70 -22.44 3.32
N ASN A 521 -5.32 -21.34 2.67
CA ASN A 521 -4.06 -20.63 2.89
C ASN A 521 -2.78 -21.43 2.60
N PHE A 522 -2.83 -22.39 1.68
CA PHE A 522 -1.67 -23.21 1.32
C PHE A 522 -1.30 -23.04 -0.16
N MET A 523 -0.36 -22.13 -0.42
CA MET A 523 0.28 -22.01 -1.73
C MET A 523 1.74 -22.41 -1.69
N ILE A 524 2.25 -22.81 -2.84
CA ILE A 524 3.66 -23.02 -3.09
C ILE A 524 4.09 -22.26 -4.34
N TRP A 525 5.40 -22.03 -4.47
CA TRP A 525 6.00 -21.47 -5.66
C TRP A 525 7.32 -22.18 -6.02
N ASN A 526 7.69 -22.14 -7.30
CA ASN A 526 9.04 -22.45 -7.77
C ASN A 526 9.42 -21.59 -8.97
N SER A 527 10.68 -21.70 -9.42
CA SER A 527 11.13 -21.10 -10.68
C SER A 527 12.03 -22.05 -11.47
N MET A 528 11.85 -22.04 -12.79
CA MET A 528 12.67 -22.81 -13.74
C MET A 528 14.10 -22.26 -13.92
N GLU A 529 14.36 -21.01 -13.52
CA GLU A 529 15.68 -20.35 -13.58
C GLU A 529 16.48 -20.48 -12.28
N LEU A 530 15.84 -20.92 -11.18
CA LEU A 530 16.49 -21.18 -9.89
C LEU A 530 16.82 -22.68 -9.76
N ASP A 531 16.67 -23.24 -8.55
CA ASP A 531 16.91 -24.65 -8.24
C ASP A 531 15.71 -25.57 -8.54
N LYS A 532 14.62 -25.01 -9.10
CA LYS A 532 13.35 -25.69 -9.43
C LYS A 532 12.61 -26.28 -8.25
N LYS A 533 13.09 -26.07 -7.01
CA LYS A 533 12.47 -26.60 -5.81
C LYS A 533 11.23 -25.79 -5.43
N TYR A 534 10.19 -26.48 -5.00
CA TYR A 534 8.99 -25.86 -4.45
C TYR A 534 9.24 -25.34 -3.03
N ARG A 535 8.69 -24.15 -2.77
CA ARG A 535 8.71 -23.43 -1.49
C ARG A 535 7.30 -23.03 -1.11
N ALA A 536 6.93 -23.13 0.16
CA ALA A 536 5.64 -22.70 0.66
C ALA A 536 5.58 -21.18 0.84
N LEU A 537 4.39 -20.61 0.61
CA LEU A 537 4.08 -19.20 0.84
C LEU A 537 3.29 -19.06 2.13
N PHE A 538 3.73 -18.14 2.99
CA PHE A 538 3.10 -17.87 4.29
C PHE A 538 2.26 -16.60 4.22
N TYR A 539 0.93 -16.72 4.29
CA TYR A 539 -0.01 -15.61 4.09
C TYR A 539 -1.37 -15.87 4.76
N ASP A 540 -2.09 -14.77 5.02
CA ASP A 540 -3.45 -14.76 5.58
C ASP A 540 -3.58 -15.40 6.96
N LEU A 541 -3.10 -14.66 7.96
CA LEU A 541 -3.06 -15.07 9.37
C LEU A 541 -4.17 -14.41 10.20
N ASP A 542 -5.24 -13.94 9.55
CA ASP A 542 -6.36 -13.30 10.25
C ASP A 542 -7.10 -14.28 11.18
N GLY A 543 -7.20 -15.55 10.79
CA GLY A 543 -7.67 -16.69 11.60
C GLY A 543 -6.67 -17.24 12.63
N GLY A 544 -5.46 -16.66 12.71
CA GLY A 544 -4.43 -17.03 13.68
C GLY A 544 -4.64 -16.48 15.09
N TRP A 545 -3.68 -16.77 15.98
CA TRP A 545 -3.55 -16.18 17.33
C TRP A 545 -4.73 -16.46 18.29
N PHE A 546 -5.54 -17.46 17.98
CA PHE A 546 -6.64 -17.86 18.84
C PHE A 546 -6.22 -19.05 19.71
N LYS A 547 -6.67 -19.07 20.98
CA LYS A 547 -6.48 -20.14 21.97
C LYS A 547 -5.04 -20.66 22.03
N PRO A 548 -4.16 -20.12 22.90
CA PRO A 548 -2.77 -20.55 22.98
C PRO A 548 -2.60 -22.05 23.25
N ASP A 549 -3.59 -22.70 23.86
CA ASP A 549 -3.67 -24.13 24.17
C ASP A 549 -4.23 -25.01 23.04
N TYR A 550 -4.55 -24.46 21.87
CA TYR A 550 -5.01 -25.28 20.74
C TYR A 550 -3.88 -26.15 20.17
N ASP A 551 -4.11 -27.47 20.09
CA ASP A 551 -3.13 -28.47 19.67
C ASP A 551 -3.08 -28.60 18.13
N MET A 552 -2.15 -27.86 17.51
CA MET A 552 -1.96 -27.90 16.05
C MET A 552 -1.29 -29.19 15.55
N PHE A 553 -0.64 -29.96 16.43
CA PHE A 553 -0.13 -31.28 16.07
C PHE A 553 -1.29 -32.26 15.92
N GLU A 554 -2.26 -32.22 16.82
CA GLU A 554 -3.49 -32.99 16.67
C GLU A 554 -4.29 -32.53 15.45
N HIS A 555 -4.40 -31.20 15.24
CA HIS A 555 -5.09 -30.62 14.08
C HIS A 555 -4.55 -31.15 12.73
N THR A 556 -3.22 -31.20 12.60
CA THR A 556 -2.54 -31.66 11.37
C THR A 556 -2.38 -33.19 11.27
N ALA A 557 -2.68 -33.92 12.34
CA ALA A 557 -2.68 -35.38 12.37
C ALA A 557 -4.05 -36.00 12.01
N GLN A 558 -5.11 -35.21 11.90
CA GLN A 558 -6.44 -35.71 11.53
C GLN A 558 -6.47 -36.20 10.07
N LEU A 559 -6.75 -37.49 9.87
CA LEU A 559 -6.83 -38.14 8.55
C LEU A 559 -8.23 -38.70 8.23
N GLU A 560 -9.23 -38.39 9.04
CA GLU A 560 -10.62 -38.83 8.86
C GLU A 560 -11.53 -37.71 8.30
N HIS A 561 -11.13 -36.45 8.44
CA HIS A 561 -11.90 -35.32 7.94
C HIS A 561 -11.61 -35.07 6.46
N SER A 562 -12.63 -34.80 5.65
CA SER A 562 -12.45 -34.46 4.22
C SER A 562 -12.79 -32.99 3.91
N ASN A 563 -13.11 -32.20 4.93
CA ASN A 563 -13.55 -30.82 4.79
C ASN A 563 -12.70 -29.89 5.66
N TRP A 564 -12.90 -28.58 5.47
CA TRP A 564 -12.40 -27.53 6.34
C TRP A 564 -12.62 -27.83 7.84
N PRO A 565 -11.68 -27.46 8.73
CA PRO A 565 -10.45 -26.71 8.48
C PRO A 565 -9.23 -27.58 8.08
N ASN A 566 -9.30 -28.89 8.26
CA ASN A 566 -8.13 -29.78 8.19
C ASN A 566 -8.40 -31.03 7.33
N PRO A 567 -8.58 -30.86 6.01
CA PRO A 567 -8.96 -31.95 5.13
C PRO A 567 -7.79 -32.93 4.95
N LYS A 568 -8.12 -34.23 4.95
CA LYS A 568 -7.19 -35.37 4.89
C LYS A 568 -6.23 -35.29 3.72
N ASN A 569 -6.71 -34.88 2.55
CA ASN A 569 -5.90 -34.79 1.33
C ASN A 569 -4.75 -33.77 1.46
N ILE A 570 -4.84 -32.83 2.40
CA ILE A 570 -3.77 -31.87 2.67
C ILE A 570 -2.93 -32.32 3.88
N ASN A 571 -3.56 -32.72 4.99
CA ASN A 571 -2.87 -33.19 6.19
C ASN A 571 -1.94 -34.38 5.93
N ILE A 572 -2.30 -35.26 4.99
CA ILE A 572 -1.50 -36.43 4.64
C ILE A 572 -0.07 -36.08 4.22
N VAL A 573 0.16 -34.87 3.68
CA VAL A 573 1.50 -34.43 3.23
C VAL A 573 2.48 -34.38 4.40
N LEU A 574 2.13 -33.69 5.49
CA LEU A 574 2.99 -33.60 6.68
C LEU A 574 3.16 -34.97 7.33
N GLN A 575 2.08 -35.76 7.45
CA GLN A 575 2.14 -37.08 8.07
C GLN A 575 3.05 -38.06 7.30
N LYS A 576 3.03 -38.01 5.97
CA LYS A 576 3.94 -38.77 5.11
C LYS A 576 5.38 -38.34 5.32
N LEU A 577 5.67 -37.05 5.38
CA LEU A 577 7.03 -36.55 5.63
C LEU A 577 7.54 -36.97 7.01
N LEU A 578 6.71 -36.87 8.06
CA LEU A 578 7.05 -37.28 9.43
C LEU A 578 7.29 -38.79 9.60
N SER A 579 6.88 -39.61 8.63
CA SER A 579 7.21 -41.05 8.61
C SER A 579 8.69 -41.32 8.32
N ASN A 580 9.41 -40.34 7.75
CA ASN A 580 10.84 -40.41 7.54
C ASN A 580 11.60 -39.93 8.78
N GLU A 581 12.52 -40.76 9.29
CA GLU A 581 13.26 -40.47 10.52
C GLU A 581 14.16 -39.21 10.39
N GLN A 582 14.80 -39.01 9.23
CA GLN A 582 15.64 -37.84 8.98
C GLN A 582 14.80 -36.54 8.97
N TYR A 583 13.66 -36.54 8.28
CA TYR A 583 12.75 -35.39 8.27
C TYR A 583 12.21 -35.11 9.67
N LYS A 584 11.75 -36.15 10.38
CA LYS A 584 11.19 -36.03 11.73
C LYS A 584 12.19 -35.41 12.70
N LEU A 585 13.45 -35.88 12.70
CA LEU A 585 14.51 -35.31 13.55
C LEU A 585 14.75 -33.84 13.20
N LYS A 586 14.91 -33.52 11.91
CA LYS A 586 15.12 -32.15 11.44
C LYS A 586 13.96 -31.21 11.84
N PHE A 587 12.72 -31.70 11.75
CA PHE A 587 11.53 -30.95 12.15
C PHE A 587 11.51 -30.66 13.66
N ILE A 588 11.77 -31.67 14.49
CA ILE A 588 11.81 -31.53 15.96
C ILE A 588 12.96 -30.59 16.38
N GLU A 589 14.17 -30.81 15.85
CA GLU A 589 15.33 -29.97 16.13
C GLU A 589 15.09 -28.51 15.76
N ARG A 590 14.45 -28.27 14.61
CA ARG A 590 14.11 -26.91 14.18
C ARG A 590 13.06 -26.27 15.08
N ILE A 591 12.04 -27.00 15.53
CA ILE A 591 11.07 -26.50 16.51
C ILE A 591 11.76 -26.09 17.81
N LEU A 592 12.60 -26.96 18.37
CA LEU A 592 13.32 -26.69 19.61
C LEU A 592 14.22 -25.46 19.46
N TYR A 593 14.97 -25.38 18.35
CA TYR A 593 15.77 -24.20 18.05
C TYR A 593 14.92 -22.92 17.99
N LEU A 594 13.78 -22.95 17.30
CA LEU A 594 12.91 -21.76 17.18
C LEU A 594 12.31 -21.39 18.53
N LEU A 595 11.87 -22.32 19.36
CA LEU A 595 11.38 -22.04 20.72
C LEU A 595 12.47 -21.46 21.63
N ASP A 596 13.71 -21.93 21.50
CA ASP A 596 14.81 -21.44 22.33
C ASP A 596 15.39 -20.10 21.87
N ASN A 597 15.15 -19.70 20.62
CA ASN A 597 15.80 -18.52 20.04
C ASN A 597 14.84 -17.48 19.50
N GLU A 598 13.77 -17.85 18.81
CA GLU A 598 12.85 -16.94 18.12
C GLU A 598 11.48 -16.85 18.80
N PHE A 599 10.78 -17.96 18.98
CA PHE A 599 9.39 -18.08 19.44
C PHE A 599 9.24 -17.89 20.95
N LYS A 600 9.50 -16.66 21.40
CA LYS A 600 9.48 -16.25 22.81
C LYS A 600 8.65 -15.01 23.04
N PHE A 601 8.08 -14.92 24.24
CA PHE A 601 7.30 -13.76 24.66
C PHE A 601 8.12 -12.46 24.59
N GLU A 602 9.39 -12.48 25.01
CA GLU A 602 10.26 -11.30 25.05
C GLU A 602 10.60 -10.76 23.64
N LYS A 603 10.40 -11.57 22.59
CA LYS A 603 10.53 -11.14 21.20
C LYS A 603 9.22 -10.64 20.61
N LEU A 604 8.09 -11.19 21.04
CA LEU A 604 6.75 -10.81 20.55
C LEU A 604 6.18 -9.56 21.22
N GLU A 605 6.34 -9.42 22.54
CA GLU A 605 5.77 -8.33 23.32
C GLU A 605 6.20 -6.94 22.79
N PRO A 606 7.49 -6.67 22.50
CA PRO A 606 7.88 -5.36 21.98
C PRO A 606 7.28 -5.06 20.60
N LEU A 607 7.09 -6.08 19.76
CA LEU A 607 6.48 -5.91 18.45
C LEU A 607 4.98 -5.65 18.54
N ILE A 608 4.27 -6.30 19.48
CA ILE A 608 2.87 -5.99 19.78
C ILE A 608 2.75 -4.54 20.25
N ALA A 609 3.62 -4.10 21.18
CA ALA A 609 3.63 -2.72 21.66
C ALA A 609 3.93 -1.71 20.55
N GLU A 610 4.88 -2.01 19.66
CA GLU A 610 5.18 -1.19 18.49
C GLU A 610 3.96 -1.07 17.56
N GLN A 611 3.25 -2.16 17.28
CA GLN A 611 2.04 -2.12 16.45
C GLN A 611 0.93 -1.30 17.12
N ILE A 612 0.70 -1.44 18.43
CA ILE A 612 -0.25 -0.59 19.17
C ILE A 612 0.07 0.89 18.93
N SER A 613 1.34 1.28 19.10
CA SER A 613 1.75 2.69 18.97
C SER A 613 1.49 3.27 17.57
N LYS A 614 1.63 2.46 16.51
CA LYS A 614 1.38 2.89 15.12
C LYS A 614 -0.09 3.16 14.84
N TYR A 615 -1.00 2.36 15.40
CA TYR A 615 -2.43 2.46 15.13
C TYR A 615 -3.13 3.39 16.13
N GLU A 616 -2.55 3.61 17.31
CA GLU A 616 -3.17 4.34 18.41
C GLU A 616 -3.55 5.79 18.04
N SER A 617 -2.76 6.47 17.21
CA SER A 617 -3.04 7.86 16.83
C SER A 617 -4.27 7.99 15.93
N GLU A 618 -4.69 6.91 15.25
CA GLU A 618 -5.78 6.96 14.26
C GLU A 618 -6.99 6.10 14.63
N ILE A 619 -6.91 5.31 15.70
CA ILE A 619 -7.97 4.38 16.06
C ILE A 619 -9.31 5.11 16.29
N GLU A 620 -9.29 6.27 16.95
CA GLU A 620 -10.51 7.07 17.18
C GLU A 620 -11.17 7.52 15.88
N ASN A 621 -10.37 8.01 14.91
CA ASN A 621 -10.89 8.42 13.60
C ASN A 621 -11.47 7.22 12.84
N ASN A 622 -10.84 6.04 12.94
CA ASN A 622 -11.35 4.80 12.36
C ASN A 622 -12.71 4.41 12.96
N ILE A 623 -12.85 4.51 14.28
CA ILE A 623 -14.08 4.20 15.01
C ILE A 623 -15.18 5.19 14.66
N ILE A 624 -14.88 6.50 14.57
CA ILE A 624 -15.84 7.50 14.11
C ILE A 624 -16.38 7.16 12.71
N ARG A 625 -15.53 6.63 11.81
CA ARG A 625 -15.91 6.32 10.43
C ARG A 625 -16.74 5.03 10.30
N PHE A 626 -16.37 3.99 11.04
CA PHE A 626 -16.87 2.61 10.82
C PHE A 626 -17.55 1.96 12.03
N GLY A 627 -17.52 2.58 13.21
CA GLY A 627 -17.98 1.95 14.46
C GLY A 627 -17.13 0.74 14.87
N PHE A 628 -15.93 0.60 14.30
CA PHE A 628 -15.08 -0.57 14.48
C PHE A 628 -13.60 -0.18 14.73
N PRO A 629 -12.95 -0.73 15.76
CA PRO A 629 -13.52 -1.47 16.89
C PRO A 629 -14.61 -0.67 17.65
N GLU A 630 -15.31 -1.29 18.58
CA GLU A 630 -16.42 -0.62 19.29
C GLU A 630 -15.97 0.67 20.00
N ASN A 631 -14.80 0.63 20.65
CA ASN A 631 -14.12 1.76 21.28
C ASN A 631 -12.64 1.39 21.48
N LYS A 632 -11.81 2.38 21.83
CA LYS A 632 -10.36 2.18 22.04
C LYS A 632 -10.07 1.23 23.20
N GLU A 633 -10.84 1.27 24.28
CA GLU A 633 -10.67 0.36 25.42
C GLU A 633 -10.91 -1.10 25.03
N LYS A 634 -11.96 -1.35 24.23
CA LYS A 634 -12.28 -2.67 23.69
C LYS A 634 -11.18 -3.18 22.77
N TRP A 635 -10.67 -2.32 21.88
CA TRP A 635 -9.54 -2.65 21.01
C TRP A 635 -8.29 -3.09 21.81
N LEU A 636 -7.91 -2.31 22.83
CA LEU A 636 -6.78 -2.65 23.72
C LEU A 636 -7.05 -3.94 24.51
N SER A 637 -8.28 -4.14 24.98
CA SER A 637 -8.69 -5.36 25.68
C SER A 637 -8.59 -6.60 24.77
N ASP A 638 -9.02 -6.49 23.52
CA ASP A 638 -8.90 -7.57 22.53
C ASP A 638 -7.45 -7.88 22.19
N ILE A 639 -6.59 -6.86 22.04
CA ILE A 639 -5.16 -7.09 21.83
C ILE A 639 -4.54 -7.83 23.02
N ASN A 640 -4.85 -7.41 24.25
CA ASN A 640 -4.33 -8.09 25.44
C ASN A 640 -4.80 -9.55 25.52
N TYR A 641 -6.08 -9.80 25.22
CA TYR A 641 -6.66 -11.14 25.31
C TYR A 641 -6.21 -12.07 24.19
N TYR A 642 -6.14 -11.60 22.94
CA TYR A 642 -5.85 -12.43 21.78
C TYR A 642 -4.39 -12.43 21.35
N LEU A 643 -3.64 -11.34 21.54
CA LEU A 643 -2.24 -11.25 21.10
C LEU A 643 -1.28 -11.39 22.28
N THR A 644 -1.41 -10.55 23.30
CA THR A 644 -0.46 -10.55 24.43
C THR A 644 -0.52 -11.85 25.22
N ARG A 645 -1.72 -12.29 25.62
CA ARG A 645 -1.93 -13.57 26.30
C ARG A 645 -1.46 -14.76 25.46
N PHE A 646 -1.78 -14.73 24.17
CA PHE A 646 -1.32 -15.79 23.25
C PHE A 646 0.21 -15.86 23.24
N ALA A 647 0.87 -14.72 23.03
CA ALA A 647 2.34 -14.66 23.01
C ALA A 647 2.96 -15.17 24.32
N SER A 648 2.35 -14.89 25.48
CA SER A 648 2.89 -15.29 26.79
C SER A 648 2.68 -16.78 27.10
N GLU A 649 1.60 -17.39 26.62
CA GLU A 649 1.24 -18.78 26.95
C GLU A 649 1.68 -19.78 25.87
N ARG A 650 1.79 -19.32 24.61
CA ARG A 650 1.91 -20.22 23.45
C ARG A 650 3.17 -21.08 23.46
N GLU A 651 4.31 -20.54 23.89
CA GLU A 651 5.58 -21.27 23.91
C GLU A 651 5.46 -22.58 24.69
N CYS A 652 4.90 -22.52 25.91
CA CYS A 652 4.78 -23.68 26.79
C CYS A 652 3.75 -24.69 26.28
N TYR A 653 2.58 -24.23 25.83
CA TYR A 653 1.60 -25.15 25.23
C TYR A 653 2.15 -25.81 23.97
N PHE A 654 2.90 -25.09 23.12
CA PHE A 654 3.51 -25.68 21.94
C PHE A 654 4.56 -26.75 22.30
N LYS A 655 5.36 -26.53 23.35
CA LYS A 655 6.28 -27.53 23.93
C LYS A 655 5.54 -28.76 24.46
N GLU A 656 4.47 -28.56 25.23
CA GLU A 656 3.64 -29.66 25.74
C GLU A 656 3.05 -30.52 24.62
N HIS A 657 2.50 -29.89 23.58
CA HIS A 657 1.96 -30.61 22.42
C HIS A 657 3.06 -31.34 21.64
N LEU A 658 4.25 -30.75 21.49
CA LEU A 658 5.40 -31.39 20.86
C LEU A 658 5.83 -32.66 21.62
N VAL A 659 5.99 -32.56 22.95
CA VAL A 659 6.38 -33.68 23.82
C VAL A 659 5.35 -34.79 23.75
N LYS A 660 4.06 -34.45 23.87
CA LYS A 660 2.94 -35.39 23.74
C LYS A 660 2.91 -36.07 22.38
N HIS A 661 3.02 -35.31 21.30
CA HIS A 661 2.85 -35.85 19.94
C HIS A 661 3.99 -36.80 19.53
N PHE A 662 5.23 -36.47 19.89
CA PHE A 662 6.39 -37.30 19.52
C PHE A 662 6.88 -38.24 20.64
N ASN A 663 6.21 -38.24 21.79
CA ASN A 663 6.60 -39.00 22.98
C ASN A 663 8.06 -38.73 23.37
N LEU A 664 8.39 -37.44 23.51
CA LEU A 664 9.72 -36.96 23.90
C LEU A 664 9.88 -36.97 25.43
N ASP A 665 11.10 -36.66 25.90
CA ASP A 665 11.40 -36.59 27.32
C ASP A 665 10.71 -35.39 28.00
N ASP A 666 10.06 -35.64 29.13
CA ASP A 666 9.35 -34.63 29.94
C ASP A 666 10.26 -33.49 30.44
N SER A 667 11.58 -33.65 30.42
CA SER A 667 12.54 -32.57 30.72
C SER A 667 12.46 -31.38 29.77
N LEU A 668 11.84 -31.54 28.59
CA LEU A 668 11.57 -30.44 27.65
C LEU A 668 10.33 -29.60 28.03
N LEU A 669 9.50 -30.10 28.96
CA LEU A 669 8.33 -29.37 29.42
C LEU A 669 8.76 -28.12 30.18
N CYS A 670 7.99 -27.05 30.02
CA CYS A 670 8.15 -25.88 30.88
C CYS A 670 8.04 -26.32 32.34
N SER A 671 9.01 -25.95 33.18
CA SER A 671 8.99 -26.31 34.60
C SER A 671 7.66 -25.91 35.24
N GLN A 672 7.04 -26.80 36.03
CA GLN A 672 5.93 -26.45 36.93
C GLN A 672 6.43 -25.59 38.12
N SER A 673 6.95 -24.42 37.78
CA SER A 673 7.30 -23.33 38.68
C SER A 673 7.23 -22.04 37.87
N SER A 674 6.01 -21.71 37.41
CA SER A 674 5.52 -20.36 37.05
C SER A 674 4.26 -20.37 36.17
N ILE A 675 3.47 -21.44 36.13
CA ILE A 675 2.01 -21.24 35.97
C ILE A 675 1.49 -20.72 37.31
N ALA A 676 1.84 -19.47 37.63
CA ALA A 676 1.13 -18.76 38.68
C ALA A 676 -0.23 -18.41 38.08
N GLU A 677 -1.27 -19.09 38.55
CA GLU A 677 -2.58 -18.48 38.71
C GLU A 677 -2.38 -17.00 39.05
N ASN A 678 -2.76 -16.08 38.15
CA ASN A 678 -3.24 -14.72 38.45
C ASN A 678 -3.34 -13.84 37.20
N SER A 679 -4.50 -13.83 36.54
CA SER A 679 -5.02 -12.60 35.91
C SER A 679 -6.29 -12.13 36.64
N ILE A 680 -6.27 -12.14 37.98
CA ILE A 680 -6.93 -11.07 38.73
C ILE A 680 -5.98 -9.88 38.59
N ALA A 681 -6.46 -8.77 38.03
CA ALA A 681 -5.71 -7.53 37.76
C ALA A 681 -4.51 -7.36 38.70
N GLU A 682 -3.31 -7.22 38.14
CA GLU A 682 -2.12 -6.98 38.94
C GLU A 682 -2.32 -5.71 39.78
N PHE A 683 -2.06 -5.78 41.08
CA PHE A 683 -2.22 -4.60 41.94
C PHE A 683 -1.05 -3.66 41.66
N THR A 684 -1.34 -2.43 41.26
CA THR A 684 -0.29 -1.49 40.87
C THR A 684 0.02 -0.54 42.00
N LEU A 685 1.28 -0.12 42.12
CA LEU A 685 1.71 0.96 43.01
C LEU A 685 2.21 2.16 42.20
N SER A 686 1.84 3.37 42.62
CA SER A 686 2.29 4.62 41.99
C SER A 686 2.26 5.77 43.00
N PRO A 687 3.24 6.68 42.99
CA PRO A 687 4.47 6.65 42.20
C PRO A 687 5.49 5.62 42.71
N ASN A 688 6.44 5.22 41.87
CA ASN A 688 7.62 4.44 42.26
C ASN A 688 8.80 4.80 41.34
N PRO A 689 9.86 5.48 41.83
CA PRO A 689 10.13 5.80 43.23
C PRO A 689 9.11 6.73 43.89
N ALA A 690 8.94 6.63 45.20
CA ALA A 690 7.96 7.37 45.98
C ALA A 690 8.64 8.28 47.02
N THR A 691 8.07 9.46 47.25
CA THR A 691 8.50 10.38 48.31
C THR A 691 7.67 10.16 49.57
N ASN A 692 6.45 10.68 49.67
CA ASN A 692 5.69 10.65 50.93
C ASN A 692 4.49 9.70 50.91
N SER A 693 4.04 9.26 49.74
CA SER A 693 2.87 8.41 49.62
C SER A 693 2.94 7.48 48.43
N ILE A 694 2.27 6.33 48.54
CA ILE A 694 1.99 5.42 47.43
C ILE A 694 0.49 5.17 47.30
N THR A 695 0.01 5.07 46.07
CA THR A 695 -1.34 4.64 45.73
C THR A 695 -1.30 3.18 45.30
N VAL A 696 -2.06 2.33 45.98
CA VAL A 696 -2.31 0.94 45.61
C VAL A 696 -3.65 0.86 44.88
N LYS A 697 -3.70 0.25 43.70
CA LYS A 697 -4.94 -0.03 42.94
C LYS A 697 -5.12 -1.54 42.75
N ASN A 698 -6.34 -1.97 42.44
CA ASN A 698 -6.75 -3.37 42.26
C ASN A 698 -6.58 -4.22 43.53
N ILE A 699 -6.99 -3.65 44.67
CA ILE A 699 -6.93 -4.33 45.96
C ILE A 699 -8.01 -5.43 46.05
N SER A 700 -7.60 -6.64 46.44
CA SER A 700 -8.47 -7.83 46.49
C SER A 700 -8.38 -8.61 47.81
N THR A 701 -7.95 -7.97 48.89
CA THR A 701 -7.73 -8.58 50.22
C THR A 701 -8.26 -7.67 51.34
N ASP A 702 -8.39 -8.22 52.54
CA ASP A 702 -8.79 -7.48 53.75
C ASP A 702 -7.65 -6.65 54.34
N TYR A 703 -6.40 -6.96 54.00
CA TYR A 703 -5.23 -6.21 54.49
C TYR A 703 -4.04 -6.25 53.54
N ILE A 704 -3.22 -5.21 53.61
CA ILE A 704 -1.92 -5.10 52.93
C ILE A 704 -0.83 -4.84 53.96
N SER A 705 0.37 -5.39 53.74
CA SER A 705 1.52 -5.25 54.63
C SER A 705 2.76 -4.72 53.90
N ILE A 706 3.55 -3.86 54.56
CA ILE A 706 4.83 -3.34 54.07
C ILE A 706 5.97 -3.96 54.88
N PHE A 707 7.02 -4.40 54.19
CA PHE A 707 8.20 -5.06 54.76
C PHE A 707 9.50 -4.35 54.37
N ASP A 708 10.50 -4.43 55.25
CA ASP A 708 11.89 -4.05 54.94
C ASP A 708 12.65 -5.18 54.20
N LEU A 709 13.92 -4.92 53.86
CA LEU A 709 14.81 -5.89 53.20
C LEU A 709 15.11 -7.15 54.02
N ASN A 710 14.95 -7.09 55.35
CA ASN A 710 15.16 -8.22 56.24
C ASN A 710 13.88 -9.04 56.46
N GLY A 711 12.77 -8.64 55.84
CA GLY A 711 11.46 -9.28 55.99
C GLY A 711 10.70 -8.87 57.24
N THR A 712 11.11 -7.79 57.93
CA THR A 712 10.40 -7.24 59.09
C THR A 712 9.15 -6.49 58.61
N GLU A 713 7.97 -6.83 59.14
CA GLU A 713 6.72 -6.10 58.87
C GLU A 713 6.73 -4.73 59.56
N LEU A 714 6.65 -3.65 58.78
CA LEU A 714 6.71 -2.26 59.27
C LEU A 714 5.33 -1.62 59.40
N LEU A 715 4.38 -2.01 58.54
CA LEU A 715 3.03 -1.46 58.52
C LEU A 715 2.05 -2.49 58.00
N LYS A 716 0.87 -2.57 58.62
CA LYS A 716 -0.27 -3.37 58.15
C LYS A 716 -1.51 -2.49 58.10
N VAL A 717 -2.19 -2.47 56.96
CA VAL A 717 -3.33 -1.58 56.68
C VAL A 717 -4.56 -2.41 56.33
N ASP A 718 -5.69 -2.14 56.98
CA ASP A 718 -7.00 -2.73 56.65
C ASP A 718 -7.53 -2.14 55.34
N THR A 719 -7.93 -3.01 54.42
CA THR A 719 -8.37 -2.67 53.07
C THR A 719 -9.78 -3.17 52.74
N LYS A 720 -10.57 -3.60 53.74
CA LYS A 720 -11.94 -4.08 53.52
C LYS A 720 -12.76 -3.12 52.67
N PHE A 721 -13.37 -3.67 51.62
CA PHE A 721 -14.25 -2.97 50.67
C PHE A 721 -13.60 -1.84 49.85
N ARG A 722 -12.26 -1.78 49.74
CA ARG A 722 -11.56 -0.80 48.92
C ARG A 722 -10.90 -1.46 47.72
N THR A 723 -11.06 -0.86 46.53
CA THR A 723 -10.34 -1.27 45.31
C THR A 723 -9.11 -0.39 45.03
N LYS A 724 -8.99 0.74 45.75
CA LYS A 724 -7.89 1.71 45.68
C LYS A 724 -7.61 2.31 47.07
N LEU A 725 -6.34 2.49 47.42
CA LEU A 725 -5.91 3.06 48.70
C LEU A 725 -4.66 3.93 48.54
N ASN A 726 -4.64 5.10 49.18
CA ASN A 726 -3.42 5.89 49.35
C ASN A 726 -2.83 5.60 50.73
N ILE A 727 -1.54 5.29 50.77
CA ILE A 727 -0.78 4.97 51.99
C ILE A 727 0.29 6.03 52.17
N ASP A 728 0.31 6.68 53.33
CA ASP A 728 1.40 7.56 53.76
C ASP A 728 2.61 6.70 54.16
N ILE A 729 3.76 7.01 53.58
CA ILE A 729 5.05 6.32 53.81
C ILE A 729 6.14 7.31 54.23
N SER A 730 5.77 8.53 54.65
CA SER A 730 6.71 9.57 55.09
C SER A 730 7.58 9.16 56.30
N PHE A 731 7.13 8.20 57.09
CA PHE A 731 7.85 7.64 58.24
C PHE A 731 8.95 6.62 57.86
N LEU A 732 9.01 6.20 56.58
CA LEU A 732 10.03 5.27 56.10
C LEU A 732 11.30 6.02 55.70
N GLU A 733 12.46 5.49 56.09
CA GLU A 733 13.77 6.00 55.64
C GLU A 733 13.99 5.70 54.14
N PRO A 734 14.82 6.49 53.41
CA PRO A 734 15.15 6.18 52.02
C PRO A 734 15.79 4.79 51.86
N SER A 735 15.05 3.86 51.27
CA SER A 735 15.44 2.46 51.10
C SER A 735 14.53 1.75 50.09
N VAL A 736 14.77 0.44 49.92
CA VAL A 736 13.90 -0.47 49.17
C VAL A 736 12.94 -1.16 50.14
N TYR A 737 11.67 -1.16 49.80
CA TYR A 737 10.61 -1.81 50.57
C TYR A 737 9.77 -2.72 49.69
N PHE A 738 9.06 -3.65 50.34
CA PHE A 738 8.15 -4.57 49.68
C PHE A 738 6.74 -4.40 50.23
N ILE A 739 5.75 -4.36 49.34
CA ILE A 739 4.34 -4.36 49.71
C ILE A 739 3.73 -5.70 49.30
N LYS A 740 3.09 -6.39 50.25
CA LYS A 740 2.50 -7.72 50.07
C LYS A 740 0.99 -7.67 50.12
N MET A 741 0.36 -8.32 49.15
CA MET A 741 -1.07 -8.53 49.04
C MET A 741 -1.33 -10.01 48.74
N GLN A 742 -1.90 -10.76 49.69
CA GLN A 742 -2.01 -12.23 49.60
C GLN A 742 -0.65 -12.90 49.30
N ASN A 743 -0.53 -13.64 48.19
CA ASN A 743 0.71 -14.30 47.74
C ASN A 743 1.57 -13.42 46.82
N ARG A 744 1.17 -12.17 46.56
CA ARG A 744 1.87 -11.26 45.64
C ARG A 744 2.67 -10.20 46.39
N VAL A 745 3.83 -9.85 45.86
CA VAL A 745 4.75 -8.87 46.44
C VAL A 745 5.24 -7.93 45.36
N LEU A 746 5.15 -6.62 45.60
CA LEU A 746 5.76 -5.62 44.74
C LEU A 746 6.84 -4.83 45.48
N LYS A 747 7.88 -4.45 44.75
CA LYS A 747 8.97 -3.61 45.24
C LYS A 747 8.66 -2.14 44.98
N PHE A 748 8.90 -1.27 45.97
CA PHE A 748 8.98 0.17 45.74
C PHE A 748 10.22 0.78 46.39
N VAL A 749 10.67 1.90 45.83
CA VAL A 749 11.85 2.64 46.32
C VAL A 749 11.36 3.93 46.99
N LYS A 750 11.66 4.10 48.28
CA LYS A 750 11.50 5.38 48.99
C LYS A 750 12.71 6.25 48.70
N ILE A 751 12.48 7.40 48.12
CA ILE A 751 13.49 8.46 47.94
C ILE A 751 13.20 9.62 48.90
N LYS A 752 14.19 10.50 49.09
CA LYS A 752 14.08 11.65 50.02
C LYS A 752 12.84 12.50 49.75
#